data_AF-A0A970D7L3-F1
#
_entry.id   AF-A0A970D7L3-F1
#
_cell.length_a   1.000
_cell.length_b   1.000
_cell.length_c   1.000
_cell.angle_alpha   90.00
_cell.angle_beta   90.00
_cell.angle_gamma   90.00
#
_symmetry.space_group_name_H-M   'P 1'
#
loop_
_entity.id
_entity.type
_entity.pdbx_description
1 polymer ?
#
loop_
_entity_poly.entity_id
_entity_poly.type
_entity_poly.pdbx_seq_one_letter_code
_entity_poly.pdbx_strand_id
1 'polypeptide(L)'
;MAIGIDLGTTYSVMAYVKADGRAEVIPNSEGQRVTPSSVMFDEDDSVVVGEIAKESSIVDSCSVIEYIKNEMGNCKYIFRTQGNKEYTPEEISSLILRKLKKDAEMHLGKEVHKAVITVPAYFTDAQRKATQDAGRLAGFEVLKIINEPTAAAIAFAHSKSIKNMNILVYDLGGGTFDATIVHCDGKEIEVKATDGIRKLGGHFFDQQIINLVAGKFQKDHNIDLFDDQYIEVLQELNKKAEDCKIHLTARSESYIFVNCDGIKEKIKINRNEFNDLIKTLYERTERIVLNTLRDSGMSWPEIDKILLVGGASRIPYIRTRLKELSGQEPSCEINPDESVAIGAAIQASMLDNNLHEKNISIVDVCSHGIGLITIDSRTLSHVNTVMIQRNTQIPARCCHKFYTSDDNQEWIKLELTEGESNDIEDVNIIGSFEIDIPKGLKKGTEVEIEMLLDENQIVHLYTRITQVNDFFRELHITRNSNLDEQQIKKKKDLISKIKIDEMGSMHKKEIELPAEIAKEFESFVGMESVKKHILSFVNEANLDKKRREELNLHINNVRGYHFMLLGNPGTGKTTVARVIARILHIIGIRDSDNLIEVDKSNLVGQYIGHTEENVKNLLTQASGGTLFIDEAYTLYKKDDDKDFGGTALNVLMKAMEDQRDSFTIIFAGYKKQMYEMLEANEGLKSRINFTIEIPDYTDEELLKIADKMAEGMGFIITESGKKAISECIKRERVDEKFSNARFIRDLLNQAYRNLADRLADGTYTKESLMKFEAIDFGIKLSRKPEEEINESLASLKSLIGLKAAKGQVESIVNSMRVRQEMINRGISTENSDLGTMHMLFRGNPGTGKTTVARIIGGIYKSLGILKRGDVFVECTRGELVGKYQGHTAEKTKEVVKKAVGGILFVDEAYSLYQGENDSFGREAIDTLIAEMENKRDRLMVILAGYKDDMDNLLEANSGLKSRINTVIDFEDYSLEELLDIFTNMIKNRGLNYSDNVLPKVKEEINKKYMEKDFGNARGIRNILETIIRNQNNRIAKELAEGKKLCTSDFTTILHQDVFVQGG
;
A
#
# COMPACT_ATOMS: atom_id res chain seq x y z
N MET A 1 -24.90 6.34 3.65
CA MET A 1 -23.89 5.69 2.79
C MET A 1 -24.01 4.19 2.99
N ALA A 2 -23.89 3.42 1.91
CA ALA A 2 -23.87 1.97 1.94
C ALA A 2 -22.45 1.42 1.69
N ILE A 3 -22.10 0.33 2.36
CA ILE A 3 -20.83 -0.38 2.18
C ILE A 3 -21.06 -1.87 1.90
N GLY A 4 -20.08 -2.52 1.29
CA GLY A 4 -20.03 -3.98 1.18
C GLY A 4 -19.15 -4.56 2.28
N ILE A 5 -19.61 -5.62 2.92
CA ILE A 5 -18.85 -6.33 3.95
C ILE A 5 -18.75 -7.79 3.58
N ASP A 6 -17.51 -8.26 3.42
CA ASP A 6 -17.19 -9.67 3.47
C ASP A 6 -16.98 -10.09 4.93
N LEU A 7 -17.97 -10.76 5.52
CA LEU A 7 -17.88 -11.27 6.88
C LEU A 7 -17.32 -12.69 6.83
N GLY A 8 -16.00 -12.88 6.73
CA GLY A 8 -15.41 -14.21 6.58
C GLY A 8 -15.19 -14.96 7.90
N THR A 9 -14.96 -16.28 7.80
CA THR A 9 -14.73 -17.16 8.96
C THR A 9 -13.45 -16.79 9.73
N THR A 10 -12.40 -16.41 9.01
CA THR A 10 -11.07 -16.09 9.58
C THR A 10 -10.76 -14.61 9.49
N TYR A 11 -11.10 -13.97 8.38
CA TYR A 11 -10.88 -12.54 8.15
C TYR A 11 -12.14 -11.93 7.56
N SER A 12 -12.38 -10.68 7.91
CA SER A 12 -13.45 -9.85 7.35
C SER A 12 -12.87 -8.65 6.63
N VAL A 13 -13.55 -8.22 5.56
CA VAL A 13 -13.10 -7.14 4.67
C VAL A 13 -14.28 -6.19 4.40
N MET A 14 -14.02 -4.90 4.35
CA MET A 14 -15.02 -3.88 4.06
C MET A 14 -14.61 -3.07 2.84
N ALA A 15 -15.55 -2.73 1.99
CA ALA A 15 -15.32 -1.96 0.76
C ALA A 15 -16.48 -0.99 0.50
N TYR A 16 -16.21 0.02 -0.32
CA TYR A 16 -17.21 0.99 -0.76
C TYR A 16 -16.97 1.43 -2.19
N VAL A 17 -18.00 2.02 -2.81
CA VAL A 17 -17.89 2.64 -4.12
C VAL A 17 -17.72 4.14 -3.96
N LYS A 18 -16.66 4.68 -4.58
CA LYS A 18 -16.37 6.11 -4.63
C LYS A 18 -17.35 6.85 -5.53
N ALA A 19 -17.38 8.18 -5.39
CA ALA A 19 -18.19 9.05 -6.25
C ALA A 19 -17.83 8.95 -7.75
N ASP A 20 -16.61 8.50 -8.08
CA ASP A 20 -16.16 8.24 -9.46
C ASP A 20 -16.57 6.85 -9.99
N GLY A 21 -17.33 6.07 -9.22
CA GLY A 21 -17.82 4.75 -9.57
C GLY A 21 -16.82 3.62 -9.33
N ARG A 22 -15.60 3.88 -8.83
CA ARG A 22 -14.64 2.81 -8.52
C ARG A 22 -14.88 2.23 -7.13
N ALA A 23 -14.90 0.90 -7.05
CA ALA A 23 -14.95 0.17 -5.79
C ALA A 23 -13.55 0.00 -5.17
N GLU A 24 -13.42 0.22 -3.86
CA GLU A 24 -12.17 0.00 -3.13
C GLU A 24 -12.39 -0.54 -1.71
N VAL A 25 -11.40 -1.30 -1.23
CA VAL A 25 -11.35 -1.79 0.16
C VAL A 25 -10.96 -0.67 1.11
N ILE A 26 -11.66 -0.62 2.25
CA ILE A 26 -11.41 0.28 3.36
C ILE A 26 -10.42 -0.41 4.32
N PRO A 27 -9.29 0.23 4.66
CA PRO A 27 -8.40 -0.29 5.70
C PRO A 27 -9.02 -0.13 7.09
N ASN A 28 -8.72 -1.05 8.00
CA ASN A 28 -9.09 -0.95 9.41
C ASN A 28 -8.24 0.11 10.17
N SER A 29 -8.57 0.35 11.44
CA SER A 29 -7.82 1.30 12.28
C SER A 29 -6.35 0.95 12.48
N GLU A 30 -5.98 -0.31 12.25
CA GLU A 30 -4.60 -0.82 12.29
C GLU A 30 -3.84 -0.63 10.96
N GLY A 31 -4.51 -0.09 9.93
CA GLY A 31 -3.94 0.14 8.59
C GLY A 31 -3.91 -1.09 7.69
N GLN A 32 -4.50 -2.21 8.12
CA GLN A 32 -4.61 -3.44 7.34
C GLN A 32 -5.88 -3.45 6.50
N ARG A 33 -5.83 -4.14 5.35
CA ARG A 33 -6.99 -4.27 4.43
C ARG A 33 -7.96 -5.38 4.83
N VAL A 34 -7.56 -6.24 5.76
CA VAL A 34 -8.34 -7.34 6.30
C VAL A 34 -8.32 -7.26 7.82
N THR A 35 -9.41 -7.67 8.47
CA THR A 35 -9.52 -7.70 9.93
C THR A 35 -9.79 -9.13 10.40
N PRO A 36 -8.98 -9.72 11.29
CA PRO A 36 -9.28 -11.04 11.85
C PRO A 36 -10.68 -11.09 12.47
N SER A 37 -11.42 -12.17 12.18
CA SER A 37 -12.74 -12.45 12.75
C SER A 37 -12.61 -13.08 14.15
N SER A 38 -11.81 -12.43 15.00
CA SER A 38 -11.48 -12.87 16.37
C SER A 38 -11.97 -11.81 17.36
N VAL A 39 -12.62 -12.25 18.44
CA VAL A 39 -13.22 -11.38 19.46
C VAL A 39 -12.71 -11.81 20.83
N MET A 40 -12.14 -10.87 21.58
CA MET A 40 -11.70 -11.08 22.96
C MET A 40 -12.63 -10.32 23.90
N PHE A 41 -13.07 -10.96 24.98
CA PHE A 41 -13.82 -10.34 26.06
C PHE A 41 -12.91 -10.15 27.26
N ASP A 42 -12.76 -8.92 27.73
CA ASP A 42 -11.96 -8.63 28.92
C ASP A 42 -12.80 -8.72 30.21
N GLU A 43 -12.13 -8.69 31.35
CA GLU A 43 -12.71 -8.80 32.69
C GLU A 43 -13.73 -7.70 33.00
N ASP A 44 -13.61 -6.51 32.39
CA ASP A 44 -14.52 -5.38 32.55
C ASP A 44 -15.68 -5.34 31.55
N ASP A 45 -15.86 -6.43 30.78
CA ASP A 45 -16.83 -6.57 29.68
C ASP A 45 -16.57 -5.66 28.47
N SER A 46 -15.42 -5.01 28.39
CA SER A 46 -14.95 -4.43 27.13
C SER A 46 -14.60 -5.55 26.14
N VAL A 47 -14.72 -5.22 24.86
CA VAL A 47 -14.51 -6.17 23.77
C VAL A 47 -13.43 -5.64 22.85
N VAL A 48 -12.53 -6.53 22.45
CA VAL A 48 -11.46 -6.24 21.52
C VAL A 48 -11.67 -7.14 20.30
N VAL A 49 -11.57 -6.56 19.10
CA VAL A 49 -11.83 -7.28 17.85
C VAL A 49 -10.65 -7.10 16.91
N GLY A 50 -10.24 -8.17 16.22
CA GLY A 50 -9.20 -8.11 15.19
C GLY A 50 -7.86 -8.67 15.65
N GLU A 51 -6.76 -8.05 15.19
CA GLU A 51 -5.39 -8.58 15.37
C GLU A 51 -5.03 -8.81 16.84
N ILE A 52 -5.39 -7.87 17.72
CA ILE A 52 -5.06 -7.97 19.14
C ILE A 52 -5.78 -9.16 19.80
N ALA A 53 -7.04 -9.39 19.43
CA ALA A 53 -7.78 -10.57 19.91
C ALA A 53 -7.14 -11.86 19.38
N LYS A 54 -6.74 -11.89 18.10
CA LYS A 54 -6.05 -13.03 17.49
C LYS A 54 -4.68 -13.31 18.12
N GLU A 55 -3.91 -12.29 18.48
CA GLU A 55 -2.62 -12.47 19.16
C GLU A 55 -2.77 -12.96 20.60
N SER A 56 -3.85 -12.52 21.27
CA SER A 56 -4.12 -12.87 22.67
C SER A 56 -4.62 -14.30 22.85
N SER A 57 -5.12 -14.98 21.80
CA SER A 57 -5.64 -16.35 21.90
C SER A 57 -4.59 -17.39 22.36
N ILE A 58 -3.30 -17.09 22.18
CA ILE A 58 -2.19 -17.92 22.66
C ILE A 58 -2.07 -17.87 24.19
N VAL A 59 -2.32 -16.70 24.77
CA VAL A 59 -2.11 -16.43 26.20
C VAL A 59 -3.40 -16.64 26.99
N ASP A 60 -4.53 -16.23 26.44
CA ASP A 60 -5.85 -16.36 27.06
C ASP A 60 -6.88 -16.90 26.06
N SER A 61 -6.83 -18.21 25.84
CA SER A 61 -7.76 -18.89 24.92
C SER A 61 -9.20 -18.95 25.43
N CYS A 62 -9.44 -18.81 26.74
CA CYS A 62 -10.77 -18.89 27.32
C CYS A 62 -11.60 -17.63 27.05
N SER A 63 -10.93 -16.49 26.90
CA SER A 63 -11.57 -15.19 26.69
C SER A 63 -11.67 -14.79 25.22
N VAL A 64 -11.01 -15.52 24.33
CA VAL A 64 -11.01 -15.26 22.88
C VAL A 64 -11.89 -16.27 22.15
N ILE A 65 -12.73 -15.76 21.26
CA ILE A 65 -13.53 -16.56 20.33
C ILE A 65 -13.09 -16.30 18.88
N GLU A 66 -12.89 -17.39 18.13
CA GLU A 66 -12.53 -17.40 16.72
C GLU A 66 -13.48 -18.31 15.93
N TYR A 67 -13.51 -18.18 14.60
CA TYR A 67 -14.28 -19.03 13.69
C TYR A 67 -15.80 -19.05 13.95
N ILE A 68 -16.35 -18.03 14.62
CA ILE A 68 -17.75 -17.98 15.04
C ILE A 68 -18.75 -18.12 13.88
N LYS A 69 -18.33 -17.76 12.66
CA LYS A 69 -19.13 -17.92 11.43
C LYS A 69 -19.60 -19.37 11.21
N ASN A 70 -18.83 -20.36 11.66
CA ASN A 70 -19.19 -21.78 11.55
C ASN A 70 -20.40 -22.16 12.44
N GLU A 71 -20.68 -21.37 13.48
CA GLU A 71 -21.75 -21.58 14.44
C GLU A 71 -22.99 -20.71 14.15
N MET A 72 -22.98 -19.92 13.07
CA MET A 72 -24.15 -19.14 12.67
C MET A 72 -25.36 -20.05 12.47
N GLY A 73 -26.52 -19.61 12.96
CA GLY A 73 -27.76 -20.40 12.92
C GLY A 73 -27.80 -21.62 13.85
N ASN A 74 -26.81 -21.79 14.74
CA ASN A 74 -26.81 -22.85 15.75
C ASN A 74 -27.31 -22.32 17.10
N CYS A 75 -28.59 -22.50 17.40
CA CYS A 75 -29.19 -22.04 18.67
C CYS A 75 -28.69 -22.79 19.92
N LYS A 76 -27.98 -23.91 19.76
CA LYS A 76 -27.39 -24.64 20.90
C LYS A 76 -26.03 -24.10 21.28
N TYR A 77 -25.39 -23.33 20.41
CA TYR A 77 -24.08 -22.75 20.68
C TYR A 77 -24.24 -21.49 21.54
N ILE A 78 -23.58 -21.50 22.70
CA ILE A 78 -23.50 -20.35 23.59
C ILE A 78 -22.04 -20.21 24.02
N PHE A 79 -21.45 -19.06 23.71
CA PHE A 79 -20.14 -18.70 24.26
C PHE A 79 -20.34 -18.10 25.66
N ARG A 80 -19.53 -18.56 26.62
CA ARG A 80 -19.55 -18.06 28.00
C ARG A 80 -18.25 -17.35 28.31
N THR A 81 -18.32 -16.09 28.70
CA THR A 81 -17.14 -15.36 29.20
C THR A 81 -16.76 -15.83 30.60
N GLN A 82 -15.56 -15.47 31.07
CA GLN A 82 -15.12 -15.73 32.44
C GLN A 82 -16.08 -15.15 33.49
N GLY A 83 -16.77 -14.05 33.18
CA GLY A 83 -17.81 -13.43 34.01
C GLY A 83 -19.18 -14.13 33.94
N ASN A 84 -19.29 -15.32 33.36
CA ASN A 84 -20.55 -16.06 33.12
C ASN A 84 -21.58 -15.31 32.27
N LYS A 85 -21.15 -14.41 31.38
CA LYS A 85 -22.07 -13.82 30.39
C LYS A 85 -22.15 -14.71 29.17
N GLU A 86 -23.38 -14.87 28.68
CA GLU A 86 -23.69 -15.73 27.55
C GLU A 86 -23.88 -14.90 26.28
N TYR A 87 -23.19 -15.28 25.21
CA TYR A 87 -23.29 -14.66 23.90
C TYR A 87 -23.63 -15.70 22.83
N THR A 88 -24.58 -15.33 21.98
CA THR A 88 -24.99 -16.08 20.78
C THR A 88 -24.07 -15.78 19.59
N PRO A 89 -24.00 -16.66 18.58
CA PRO A 89 -23.21 -16.43 17.36
C PRO A 89 -23.53 -15.09 16.67
N GLU A 90 -24.80 -14.70 16.64
CA GLU A 90 -25.27 -13.43 16.07
C GLU A 90 -24.74 -12.22 16.85
N GLU A 91 -24.70 -12.32 18.18
CA GLU A 91 -24.16 -11.26 19.04
C GLU A 91 -22.65 -11.09 18.83
N ILE A 92 -21.90 -12.18 18.80
CA ILE A 92 -20.44 -12.13 18.58
C ILE A 92 -20.13 -11.58 17.18
N SER A 93 -20.83 -12.08 16.16
CA SER A 93 -20.67 -11.57 14.79
C SER A 93 -21.06 -10.10 14.67
N SER A 94 -22.05 -9.63 15.45
CA SER A 94 -22.41 -8.22 15.51
C SER A 94 -21.31 -7.33 16.08
N LEU A 95 -20.47 -7.84 16.99
CA LEU A 95 -19.31 -7.12 17.53
C LEU A 95 -18.24 -6.93 16.44
N ILE A 96 -18.02 -7.95 15.62
CA ILE A 96 -17.13 -7.88 14.45
C ILE A 96 -17.65 -6.82 13.46
N LEU A 97 -18.93 -6.92 13.07
CA LEU A 97 -19.56 -5.96 12.16
C LEU A 97 -19.55 -4.54 12.71
N ARG A 98 -19.69 -4.35 14.03
CA ARG A 98 -19.63 -3.03 14.66
C ARG A 98 -18.21 -2.45 14.66
N LYS A 99 -17.17 -3.27 14.82
CA LYS A 99 -15.77 -2.83 14.63
C LYS A 99 -15.56 -2.36 13.19
N LEU A 100 -15.95 -3.16 12.19
CA LEU A 100 -15.84 -2.80 10.78
C LEU A 100 -16.61 -1.51 10.44
N LYS A 101 -17.82 -1.37 10.98
CA LYS A 101 -18.61 -0.13 10.85
C LYS A 101 -17.83 1.09 11.35
N LYS A 102 -17.29 1.00 12.56
CA LYS A 102 -16.55 2.10 13.20
C LYS A 102 -15.30 2.47 12.40
N ASP A 103 -14.56 1.48 11.93
CA ASP A 103 -13.38 1.69 11.09
C ASP A 103 -13.74 2.36 9.75
N ALA A 104 -14.85 1.93 9.12
CA ALA A 104 -15.36 2.58 7.91
C ALA A 104 -15.75 4.03 8.16
N GLU A 105 -16.46 4.31 9.25
CA GLU A 105 -16.87 5.67 9.62
C GLU A 105 -15.66 6.57 9.88
N MET A 106 -14.64 6.06 10.56
CA MET A 106 -13.38 6.76 10.82
C MET A 106 -12.62 7.06 9.52
N HIS A 107 -12.51 6.07 8.63
CA HIS A 107 -11.80 6.23 7.36
C HIS A 107 -12.50 7.21 6.40
N LEU A 108 -13.83 7.15 6.33
CA LEU A 108 -14.64 7.92 5.39
C LEU A 108 -15.04 9.30 5.94
N GLY A 109 -14.95 9.51 7.25
CA GLY A 109 -15.40 10.74 7.93
C GLY A 109 -16.90 10.97 7.84
N LYS A 110 -17.70 9.90 7.67
CA LYS A 110 -19.17 9.94 7.49
C LYS A 110 -19.82 8.74 8.16
N GLU A 111 -21.06 8.89 8.62
CA GLU A 111 -21.84 7.79 9.20
C GLU A 111 -22.22 6.74 8.16
N VAL A 112 -22.12 5.46 8.56
CA VAL A 112 -22.42 4.31 7.72
C VAL A 112 -23.63 3.58 8.29
N HIS A 113 -24.78 3.69 7.60
CA HIS A 113 -26.03 3.09 8.08
C HIS A 113 -26.44 1.84 7.34
N LYS A 114 -26.01 1.66 6.09
CA LYS A 114 -26.48 0.59 5.21
C LYS A 114 -25.35 -0.35 4.85
N ALA A 115 -25.65 -1.65 4.73
CA ALA A 115 -24.65 -2.63 4.32
C ALA A 115 -25.26 -3.75 3.47
N VAL A 116 -24.46 -4.25 2.53
CA VAL A 116 -24.63 -5.58 1.93
C VAL A 116 -23.60 -6.50 2.60
N ILE A 117 -24.06 -7.63 3.14
CA ILE A 117 -23.22 -8.55 3.90
C ILE A 117 -23.16 -9.90 3.17
N THR A 118 -21.97 -10.48 3.07
CA THR A 118 -21.77 -11.75 2.35
C THR A 118 -22.03 -12.97 3.22
N VAL A 119 -22.42 -14.07 2.57
CA VAL A 119 -22.51 -15.42 3.14
C VAL A 119 -22.04 -16.46 2.12
N PRO A 120 -21.55 -17.63 2.56
CA PRO A 120 -21.27 -18.74 1.66
C PRO A 120 -22.54 -19.13 0.89
N ALA A 121 -22.39 -19.50 -0.38
CA ALA A 121 -23.55 -19.82 -1.23
C ALA A 121 -24.37 -20.99 -0.65
N TYR A 122 -23.69 -21.94 -0.03
CA TYR A 122 -24.30 -23.14 0.57
C TYR A 122 -24.88 -22.94 1.99
N PHE A 123 -24.96 -21.69 2.50
CA PHE A 123 -25.63 -21.40 3.77
C PHE A 123 -27.14 -21.66 3.72
N THR A 124 -27.66 -22.19 4.82
CA THR A 124 -29.10 -22.49 5.02
C THR A 124 -29.93 -21.25 5.36
N ASP A 125 -31.26 -21.35 5.29
CA ASP A 125 -32.20 -20.27 5.68
C ASP A 125 -31.87 -19.73 7.09
N ALA A 126 -31.67 -20.62 8.08
CA ALA A 126 -31.34 -20.23 9.45
C ALA A 126 -30.02 -19.47 9.56
N GLN A 127 -29.00 -19.85 8.78
CA GLN A 127 -27.69 -19.20 8.80
C GLN A 127 -27.73 -17.81 8.14
N ARG A 128 -28.45 -17.70 7.01
CA ARG A 128 -28.67 -16.43 6.32
C ARG A 128 -29.43 -15.45 7.21
N LYS A 129 -30.47 -15.94 7.90
CA LYS A 129 -31.24 -15.14 8.85
C LYS A 129 -30.39 -14.69 10.03
N ALA A 130 -29.59 -15.58 10.63
CA ALA A 130 -28.66 -15.25 11.71
C ALA A 130 -27.66 -14.15 11.30
N THR A 131 -27.09 -14.22 10.08
CA THR A 131 -26.16 -13.19 9.57
C THR A 131 -26.87 -11.85 9.35
N GLN A 132 -28.10 -11.86 8.82
CA GLN A 132 -28.92 -10.66 8.70
C GLN A 132 -29.18 -10.02 10.07
N ASP A 133 -29.50 -10.83 11.08
CA ASP A 133 -29.77 -10.37 12.44
C ASP A 133 -28.50 -9.82 13.11
N ALA A 134 -27.34 -10.44 12.90
CA ALA A 134 -26.04 -9.89 13.33
C ALA A 134 -25.78 -8.49 12.75
N GLY A 135 -26.10 -8.26 11.48
CA GLY A 135 -26.02 -6.94 10.85
C GLY A 135 -26.98 -5.92 11.49
N ARG A 136 -28.22 -6.32 11.79
CA ARG A 136 -29.20 -5.48 12.49
C ARG A 136 -28.74 -5.12 13.91
N LEU A 137 -28.15 -6.07 14.64
CA LEU A 137 -27.59 -5.88 15.98
C LEU A 137 -26.38 -4.93 15.95
N ALA A 138 -25.56 -4.99 14.90
CA ALA A 138 -24.43 -4.07 14.69
C ALA A 138 -24.87 -2.64 14.31
N GLY A 139 -26.16 -2.42 14.06
CA GLY A 139 -26.73 -1.13 13.72
C GLY A 139 -26.69 -0.79 12.23
N PHE A 140 -26.65 -1.80 11.37
CA PHE A 140 -26.88 -1.63 9.93
C PHE A 140 -28.36 -1.84 9.56
N GLU A 141 -28.81 -1.08 8.58
CA GLU A 141 -29.88 -1.46 7.67
C GLU A 141 -29.28 -2.42 6.63
N VAL A 142 -29.54 -3.72 6.78
CA VAL A 142 -29.02 -4.76 5.88
C VAL A 142 -29.84 -4.73 4.59
N LEU A 143 -29.26 -4.19 3.52
CA LEU A 143 -29.92 -4.04 2.22
C LEU A 143 -30.09 -5.38 1.52
N LYS A 144 -29.06 -6.24 1.58
CA LYS A 144 -29.03 -7.56 0.95
C LYS A 144 -28.05 -8.48 1.66
N ILE A 145 -28.39 -9.76 1.75
CA ILE A 145 -27.47 -10.86 2.01
C ILE A 145 -27.08 -11.44 0.67
N ILE A 146 -25.79 -11.35 0.31
CA ILE A 146 -25.29 -11.78 -0.99
C ILE A 146 -24.41 -13.02 -0.85
N ASN A 147 -24.48 -13.93 -1.83
CA ASN A 147 -23.57 -15.07 -1.88
C ASN A 147 -22.15 -14.61 -2.22
N GLU A 148 -21.15 -15.09 -1.46
CA GLU A 148 -19.72 -14.81 -1.67
C GLU A 148 -19.26 -15.01 -3.12
N PRO A 149 -19.52 -16.16 -3.77
CA PRO A 149 -19.11 -16.35 -5.16
C PRO A 149 -19.84 -15.44 -6.14
N THR A 150 -21.12 -15.08 -5.88
CA THR A 150 -21.86 -14.09 -6.67
C THR A 150 -21.23 -12.71 -6.54
N ALA A 151 -20.82 -12.31 -5.33
CA ALA A 151 -20.11 -11.06 -5.11
C ALA A 151 -18.76 -11.05 -5.85
N ALA A 152 -17.97 -12.13 -5.78
CA ALA A 152 -16.73 -12.23 -6.54
C ALA A 152 -16.95 -12.13 -8.07
N ALA A 153 -18.02 -12.75 -8.59
CA ALA A 153 -18.42 -12.61 -9.99
C ALA A 153 -18.78 -11.16 -10.36
N ILE A 154 -19.51 -10.43 -9.50
CA ILE A 154 -19.81 -9.01 -9.69
C ILE A 154 -18.53 -8.18 -9.74
N ALA A 155 -17.59 -8.39 -8.82
CA ALA A 155 -16.32 -7.67 -8.81
C ALA A 155 -15.53 -7.91 -10.11
N PHE A 156 -15.48 -9.17 -10.56
CA PHE A 156 -14.84 -9.54 -11.83
C PHE A 156 -15.51 -8.86 -13.02
N ALA A 157 -16.83 -8.97 -13.15
CA ALA A 157 -17.61 -8.43 -14.25
C ALA A 157 -17.58 -6.89 -14.30
N HIS A 158 -17.62 -6.21 -13.16
CA HIS A 158 -17.58 -4.76 -13.10
C HIS A 158 -16.21 -4.19 -13.51
N SER A 159 -15.12 -4.89 -13.18
CA SER A 159 -13.76 -4.44 -13.52
C SER A 159 -13.43 -4.50 -15.03
N LYS A 160 -14.27 -5.15 -15.85
CA LYS A 160 -13.99 -5.43 -17.27
C LYS A 160 -15.18 -5.20 -18.18
N SER A 161 -14.89 -4.85 -19.44
CA SER A 161 -15.92 -4.86 -20.50
C SER A 161 -16.11 -6.28 -21.03
N ILE A 162 -16.83 -7.10 -20.27
CA ILE A 162 -17.19 -8.47 -20.67
C ILE A 162 -18.44 -8.42 -21.53
N LYS A 163 -18.49 -9.22 -22.60
CA LYS A 163 -19.67 -9.30 -23.49
C LYS A 163 -20.34 -10.66 -23.52
N ASN A 164 -19.67 -11.76 -23.19
CA ASN A 164 -20.29 -13.08 -23.07
C ASN A 164 -19.24 -14.03 -22.52
N MET A 165 -19.43 -14.55 -21.29
CA MET A 165 -18.45 -15.41 -20.64
C MET A 165 -19.12 -16.31 -19.59
N ASN A 166 -18.80 -17.60 -19.59
CA ASN A 166 -19.10 -18.51 -18.49
C ASN A 166 -17.88 -18.59 -17.57
N ILE A 167 -18.08 -18.34 -16.28
CA ILE A 167 -17.02 -18.38 -15.28
C ILE A 167 -17.37 -19.42 -14.21
N LEU A 168 -16.36 -20.17 -13.77
CA LEU A 168 -16.41 -20.96 -12.56
C LEU A 168 -15.74 -20.15 -11.44
N VAL A 169 -16.50 -19.79 -10.41
CA VAL A 169 -15.95 -19.25 -9.16
C VAL A 169 -15.66 -20.43 -8.23
N TYR A 170 -14.38 -20.61 -7.90
CA TYR A 170 -13.89 -21.60 -6.95
C TYR A 170 -13.51 -20.85 -5.67
N ASP A 171 -14.40 -20.86 -4.68
CA ASP A 171 -14.22 -20.14 -3.42
C ASP A 171 -13.80 -21.10 -2.31
N LEU A 172 -12.54 -21.01 -1.89
CA LEU A 172 -11.98 -21.81 -0.81
C LEU A 172 -11.44 -20.92 0.29
N GLY A 173 -12.32 -20.64 1.25
CA GLY A 173 -12.04 -19.81 2.42
C GLY A 173 -11.42 -20.57 3.60
N GLY A 174 -11.56 -19.99 4.79
CA GLY A 174 -11.06 -20.56 6.04
C GLY A 174 -11.89 -21.75 6.55
N GLY A 175 -13.22 -21.71 6.39
CA GLY A 175 -14.14 -22.72 6.92
C GLY A 175 -15.02 -23.41 5.87
N THR A 176 -15.31 -22.74 4.76
CA THR A 176 -16.25 -23.20 3.73
C THR A 176 -15.60 -23.29 2.36
N PHE A 177 -16.20 -24.12 1.51
CA PHE A 177 -15.88 -24.22 0.09
C PHE A 177 -17.16 -24.12 -0.73
N ASP A 178 -17.18 -23.23 -1.71
CA ASP A 178 -18.27 -23.10 -2.68
C ASP A 178 -17.72 -23.17 -4.12
N ALA A 179 -18.50 -23.79 -4.99
CA ALA A 179 -18.30 -23.75 -6.44
C ALA A 179 -19.55 -23.21 -7.10
N THR A 180 -19.39 -22.17 -7.93
CA THR A 180 -20.52 -21.51 -8.59
C THR A 180 -20.20 -21.26 -10.05
N ILE A 181 -21.12 -21.63 -10.93
CA ILE A 181 -21.02 -21.35 -12.37
C ILE A 181 -21.90 -20.15 -12.67
N VAL A 182 -21.30 -19.13 -13.29
CA VAL A 182 -21.95 -17.85 -13.57
C VAL A 182 -21.80 -17.51 -15.04
N HIS A 183 -22.88 -17.09 -15.67
CA HIS A 183 -22.90 -16.54 -17.01
C HIS A 183 -22.90 -15.01 -16.96
N CYS A 184 -22.04 -14.36 -17.75
CA CYS A 184 -21.87 -12.91 -17.77
C CYS A 184 -21.97 -12.35 -19.20
N ASP A 185 -22.97 -11.53 -19.51
CA ASP A 185 -23.20 -10.90 -20.84
C ASP A 185 -23.08 -9.35 -20.80
N GLY A 186 -22.20 -8.82 -19.95
CA GLY A 186 -21.91 -7.38 -19.84
C GLY A 186 -23.04 -6.48 -19.29
N LYS A 187 -24.27 -6.95 -19.31
CA LYS A 187 -25.48 -6.34 -18.74
C LYS A 187 -26.18 -7.26 -17.76
N GLU A 188 -25.82 -8.54 -17.72
CA GLU A 188 -26.46 -9.54 -16.89
C GLU A 188 -25.40 -10.47 -16.30
N ILE A 189 -25.58 -10.80 -15.03
CA ILE A 189 -24.82 -11.79 -14.26
C ILE A 189 -25.84 -12.81 -13.77
N GLU A 190 -25.79 -14.02 -14.32
CA GLU A 190 -26.76 -15.08 -14.04
C GLU A 190 -26.04 -16.30 -13.46
N VAL A 191 -26.35 -16.65 -12.23
CA VAL A 191 -25.87 -17.87 -11.60
C VAL A 191 -26.61 -19.06 -12.21
N LYS A 192 -25.87 -20.03 -12.75
CA LYS A 192 -26.42 -21.23 -13.39
C LYS A 192 -26.56 -22.40 -12.44
N ALA A 193 -25.57 -22.59 -11.58
CA ALA A 193 -25.60 -23.58 -10.52
C ALA A 193 -24.62 -23.20 -9.42
N THR A 194 -24.92 -23.62 -8.20
CA THR A 194 -24.02 -23.50 -7.05
C THR A 194 -24.08 -24.75 -6.18
N ASP A 195 -22.94 -25.13 -5.60
CA ASP A 195 -22.84 -26.23 -4.65
C ASP A 195 -21.67 -25.97 -3.68
N GLY A 196 -21.62 -26.65 -2.53
CA GLY A 196 -20.62 -26.33 -1.52
C GLY A 196 -20.51 -27.28 -0.34
N ILE A 197 -19.54 -27.03 0.54
CA ILE A 197 -19.26 -27.78 1.75
C ILE A 197 -18.96 -26.81 2.90
N ARG A 198 -19.74 -26.93 3.99
CA ARG A 198 -19.63 -26.06 5.18
C ARG A 198 -18.42 -26.32 6.08
N LYS A 199 -17.90 -27.55 6.09
CA LYS A 199 -16.78 -27.97 6.96
C LYS A 199 -15.58 -28.40 6.11
N LEU A 200 -15.08 -27.45 5.32
CA LEU A 200 -13.94 -27.65 4.44
C LEU A 200 -13.32 -26.28 4.10
N GLY A 201 -12.03 -26.10 4.39
CA GLY A 201 -11.34 -24.83 4.18
C GLY A 201 -9.94 -24.83 4.81
N GLY A 202 -9.29 -23.68 4.83
CA GLY A 202 -7.94 -23.49 5.36
C GLY A 202 -7.75 -24.02 6.79
N HIS A 203 -8.72 -23.82 7.68
CA HIS A 203 -8.67 -24.30 9.06
C HIS A 203 -8.62 -25.83 9.16
N PHE A 204 -9.36 -26.53 8.28
CA PHE A 204 -9.34 -28.00 8.24
C PHE A 204 -8.02 -28.55 7.69
N PHE A 205 -7.30 -27.77 6.88
CA PHE A 205 -5.93 -28.09 6.47
C PHE A 205 -4.93 -27.90 7.61
N ASP A 206 -5.11 -26.84 8.42
CA ASP A 206 -4.31 -26.62 9.63
C ASP A 206 -4.49 -27.80 10.61
N GLN A 207 -5.71 -28.30 10.75
CA GLN A 207 -5.99 -29.49 11.57
C GLN A 207 -5.23 -30.74 11.11
N GLN A 208 -4.99 -30.93 9.80
CA GLN A 208 -4.18 -32.06 9.33
C GLN A 208 -2.71 -31.93 9.77
N ILE A 209 -2.18 -30.71 9.79
CA ILE A 209 -0.82 -30.43 10.29
C ILE A 209 -0.76 -30.68 11.81
N ILE A 210 -1.76 -30.21 12.55
CA ILE A 210 -1.87 -30.42 14.00
C ILE A 210 -1.90 -31.92 14.32
N ASN A 211 -2.76 -32.68 13.64
CA ASN A 211 -2.88 -34.12 13.82
C ASN A 211 -1.56 -34.85 13.52
N LEU A 212 -0.83 -34.44 12.49
CA LEU A 212 0.49 -34.99 12.19
C LEU A 212 1.51 -34.70 13.31
N VAL A 213 1.53 -33.47 13.82
CA VAL A 213 2.43 -33.08 14.91
C VAL A 213 2.09 -33.81 16.21
N ALA A 214 0.82 -33.83 16.61
CA ALA A 214 0.33 -34.55 17.79
C ALA A 214 0.61 -36.06 17.67
N GLY A 215 0.38 -36.66 16.49
CA GLY A 215 0.69 -38.07 16.26
C GLY A 215 2.18 -38.39 16.38
N LYS A 216 3.09 -37.48 16.03
CA LYS A 216 4.52 -37.63 16.27
C LYS A 216 4.86 -37.57 17.76
N PHE A 217 4.29 -36.62 18.50
CA PHE A 217 4.48 -36.53 19.95
C PHE A 217 3.97 -37.77 20.69
N GLN A 218 2.79 -38.28 20.29
CA GLN A 218 2.23 -39.48 20.86
C GLN A 218 3.12 -40.70 20.58
N LYS A 219 3.68 -40.80 19.37
CA LYS A 219 4.52 -41.93 18.96
C LYS A 219 5.91 -41.91 19.60
N ASP A 220 6.56 -40.75 19.60
CA ASP A 220 7.98 -40.62 19.96
C ASP A 220 8.17 -40.35 21.46
N HIS A 221 7.18 -39.72 22.11
CA HIS A 221 7.26 -39.28 23.51
C HIS A 221 6.13 -39.79 24.40
N ASN A 222 5.12 -40.48 23.83
CA ASN A 222 3.92 -40.94 24.54
C ASN A 222 3.16 -39.79 25.23
N ILE A 223 3.14 -38.62 24.59
CA ILE A 223 2.42 -37.41 25.01
C ILE A 223 1.29 -37.13 24.01
N ASP A 224 0.06 -37.07 24.50
CA ASP A 224 -1.10 -36.68 23.70
C ASP A 224 -1.34 -35.18 23.83
N LEU A 225 -1.03 -34.41 22.78
CA LEU A 225 -1.21 -32.95 22.78
C LEU A 225 -2.68 -32.52 22.80
N PHE A 226 -3.64 -33.45 22.65
CA PHE A 226 -5.06 -33.16 22.77
C PHE A 226 -5.60 -33.29 24.20
N ASP A 227 -4.76 -33.73 25.15
CA ASP A 227 -5.14 -33.77 26.56
C ASP A 227 -5.33 -32.35 27.12
N ASP A 228 -6.33 -32.17 27.99
CA ASP A 228 -6.72 -30.87 28.56
C ASP A 228 -5.54 -30.18 29.28
N GLN A 229 -4.60 -30.98 29.81
CA GLN A 229 -3.38 -30.47 30.45
C GLN A 229 -2.42 -29.73 29.51
N TYR A 230 -2.56 -29.89 28.19
CA TYR A 230 -1.69 -29.28 27.17
C TYR A 230 -2.42 -28.25 26.28
N ILE A 231 -3.57 -27.74 26.73
CA ILE A 231 -4.38 -26.81 25.95
C ILE A 231 -3.60 -25.58 25.46
N GLU A 232 -2.69 -25.03 26.28
CA GLU A 232 -1.83 -23.90 25.90
C GLU A 232 -0.88 -24.27 24.74
N VAL A 233 -0.30 -25.47 24.77
CA VAL A 233 0.59 -25.99 23.72
C VAL A 233 -0.21 -26.21 22.43
N LEU A 234 -1.44 -26.72 22.54
CA LEU A 234 -2.32 -26.93 21.40
C LEU A 234 -2.74 -25.60 20.75
N GLN A 235 -2.99 -24.56 21.53
CA GLN A 235 -3.28 -23.21 21.01
C GLN A 235 -2.08 -22.59 20.30
N GLU A 236 -0.89 -22.72 20.89
CA GLU A 236 0.34 -22.31 20.21
C GLU A 236 0.55 -23.09 18.89
N LEU A 237 0.22 -24.39 18.90
CA LEU A 237 0.30 -25.25 17.73
C LEU A 237 -0.71 -24.88 16.64
N ASN A 238 -1.92 -24.41 17.00
CA ASN A 238 -2.91 -23.91 16.04
C ASN A 238 -2.33 -22.78 15.18
N LYS A 239 -1.73 -21.78 15.82
CA LYS A 239 -1.07 -20.66 15.11
C LYS A 239 0.12 -21.13 14.27
N LYS A 240 0.98 -21.97 14.85
CA LYS A 240 2.15 -22.52 14.14
C LYS A 240 1.77 -23.39 12.94
N ALA A 241 0.63 -24.08 12.99
CA ALA A 241 0.12 -24.88 11.89
C ALA A 241 -0.36 -23.99 10.74
N GLU A 242 -1.10 -22.91 11.03
CA GLU A 242 -1.50 -21.90 10.03
C GLU A 242 -0.26 -21.28 9.37
N ASP A 243 0.72 -20.82 10.16
CA ASP A 243 1.98 -20.26 9.67
C ASP A 243 2.74 -21.27 8.80
N CYS A 244 2.77 -22.55 9.21
CA CYS A 244 3.42 -23.60 8.46
C CYS A 244 2.76 -23.81 7.08
N LYS A 245 1.43 -23.88 7.03
CA LYS A 245 0.66 -23.95 5.77
C LYS A 245 0.96 -22.76 4.86
N ILE A 246 0.96 -21.55 5.40
CA ILE A 246 1.26 -20.32 4.66
C ILE A 246 2.71 -20.36 4.14
N HIS A 247 3.68 -20.75 4.97
CA HIS A 247 5.07 -20.90 4.54
C HIS A 247 5.22 -21.94 3.42
N LEU A 248 4.53 -23.08 3.49
CA LEU A 248 4.58 -24.14 2.46
C LEU A 248 3.94 -23.72 1.13
N THR A 249 3.08 -22.70 1.14
CA THR A 249 2.56 -22.07 -0.07
C THR A 249 3.69 -21.37 -0.85
N ALA A 250 4.64 -20.73 -0.16
CA ALA A 250 5.76 -20.02 -0.78
C ALA A 250 7.05 -20.87 -0.90
N ARG A 251 7.30 -21.77 0.06
CA ARG A 251 8.56 -22.53 0.22
C ARG A 251 8.32 -24.03 0.10
N SER A 252 9.36 -24.81 -0.22
CA SER A 252 9.26 -26.28 -0.34
C SER A 252 9.20 -27.00 1.00
N GLU A 253 9.61 -26.34 2.08
CA GLU A 253 9.62 -26.90 3.45
C GLU A 253 9.43 -25.81 4.50
N SER A 254 8.92 -26.23 5.66
CA SER A 254 8.70 -25.40 6.85
C SER A 254 8.98 -26.23 8.11
N TYR A 255 9.16 -25.55 9.23
CA TYR A 255 9.46 -26.18 10.52
C TYR A 255 8.48 -25.70 11.58
N ILE A 256 7.99 -26.63 12.37
CA ILE A 256 7.19 -26.37 13.57
C ILE A 256 8.03 -26.77 14.78
N PHE A 257 8.21 -25.83 15.70
CA PHE A 257 8.89 -26.07 16.97
C PHE A 257 7.84 -26.23 18.05
N VAL A 258 7.84 -27.34 18.78
CA VAL A 258 6.89 -27.59 19.88
C VAL A 258 7.69 -27.83 21.15
N ASN A 259 7.27 -27.20 22.24
CA ASN A 259 7.82 -27.39 23.57
C ASN A 259 6.72 -27.89 24.50
N CYS A 260 6.85 -29.10 25.00
CA CYS A 260 5.86 -29.73 25.88
C CYS A 260 6.59 -30.53 26.97
N ASP A 261 6.32 -30.27 28.25
CA ASP A 261 6.98 -30.94 29.39
C ASP A 261 8.51 -31.03 29.32
N GLY A 262 9.14 -29.96 28.82
CA GLY A 262 10.60 -29.87 28.67
C GLY A 262 11.17 -30.60 27.45
N ILE A 263 10.34 -31.32 26.69
CA ILE A 263 10.68 -31.92 25.40
C ILE A 263 10.53 -30.85 24.32
N LYS A 264 11.65 -30.57 23.64
CA LYS A 264 11.71 -29.62 22.52
C LYS A 264 11.90 -30.38 21.22
N GLU A 265 10.86 -30.42 20.41
CA GLU A 265 10.87 -31.07 19.10
C GLU A 265 10.86 -30.05 17.97
N LYS A 266 11.65 -30.34 16.94
CA LYS A 266 11.69 -29.56 15.69
C LYS A 266 11.16 -30.45 14.57
N ILE A 267 9.91 -30.26 14.20
CA ILE A 267 9.24 -31.06 13.19
C ILE A 267 9.37 -30.37 11.83
N LYS A 268 10.10 -31.01 10.92
CA LYS A 268 10.15 -30.62 9.50
C LYS A 268 8.91 -31.15 8.78
N ILE A 269 8.28 -30.30 7.97
CA ILE A 269 7.21 -30.66 7.04
C ILE A 269 7.59 -30.12 5.67
N ASN A 270 7.52 -30.97 4.64
CA ASN A 270 7.73 -30.54 3.26
C ASN A 270 6.39 -30.39 2.51
N ARG A 271 6.42 -29.67 1.38
CA ARG A 271 5.21 -29.37 0.59
C ARG A 271 4.53 -30.63 0.06
N ASN A 272 5.29 -31.66 -0.31
CA ASN A 272 4.70 -32.90 -0.81
C ASN A 272 3.95 -33.65 0.30
N GLU A 273 4.55 -33.75 1.49
CA GLU A 273 3.88 -34.30 2.67
C GLU A 273 2.60 -33.53 2.99
N PHE A 274 2.63 -32.20 2.96
CA PHE A 274 1.43 -31.39 3.17
C PHE A 274 0.37 -31.63 2.09
N ASN A 275 0.75 -31.72 0.82
CA ASN A 275 -0.19 -32.02 -0.27
C ASN A 275 -0.86 -33.39 -0.05
N ASP A 276 -0.10 -34.40 0.39
CA ASP A 276 -0.63 -35.72 0.72
C ASP A 276 -1.61 -35.68 1.90
N LEU A 277 -1.31 -34.87 2.93
CA LEU A 277 -2.20 -34.67 4.09
C LEU A 277 -3.56 -34.08 3.69
N ILE A 278 -3.59 -33.12 2.76
CA ILE A 278 -4.83 -32.44 2.38
C ILE A 278 -5.53 -33.09 1.18
N LYS A 279 -4.92 -34.10 0.56
CA LYS A 279 -5.39 -34.71 -0.69
C LYS A 279 -6.87 -35.12 -0.65
N THR A 280 -7.28 -35.83 0.41
CA THR A 280 -8.66 -36.32 0.57
C THR A 280 -9.67 -35.18 0.75
N LEU A 281 -9.26 -34.08 1.37
CA LEU A 281 -10.09 -32.89 1.50
C LEU A 281 -10.23 -32.18 0.16
N TYR A 282 -9.15 -32.07 -0.61
CA TYR A 282 -9.18 -31.50 -1.95
C TYR A 282 -10.00 -32.37 -2.94
N GLU A 283 -9.90 -33.71 -2.89
CA GLU A 283 -10.74 -34.58 -3.73
C GLU A 283 -12.26 -34.36 -3.50
N ARG A 284 -12.66 -33.88 -2.31
CA ARG A 284 -14.05 -33.49 -2.05
C ARG A 284 -14.41 -32.20 -2.79
N THR A 285 -13.51 -31.22 -2.90
CA THR A 285 -13.77 -30.00 -3.67
C THR A 285 -13.90 -30.30 -5.16
N GLU A 286 -13.06 -31.21 -5.70
CA GLU A 286 -13.18 -31.67 -7.09
C GLU A 286 -14.58 -32.25 -7.38
N ARG A 287 -15.11 -33.09 -6.49
CA ARG A 287 -16.45 -33.68 -6.66
C ARG A 287 -17.54 -32.62 -6.70
N ILE A 288 -17.45 -31.60 -5.85
CA ILE A 288 -18.42 -30.50 -5.81
C ILE A 288 -18.36 -29.67 -7.09
N VAL A 289 -17.16 -29.39 -7.62
CA VAL A 289 -17.00 -28.70 -8.90
C VAL A 289 -17.63 -29.51 -10.05
N LEU A 290 -17.40 -30.83 -10.08
CA LEU A 290 -18.00 -31.71 -11.09
C LEU A 290 -19.52 -31.79 -10.97
N ASN A 291 -20.06 -31.83 -9.74
CA ASN A 291 -21.51 -31.78 -9.51
C ASN A 291 -22.10 -30.44 -9.99
N THR A 292 -21.43 -29.33 -9.70
CA THR A 292 -21.87 -27.99 -10.11
C THR A 292 -21.92 -27.87 -11.64
N LEU A 293 -20.90 -28.39 -12.34
CA LEU A 293 -20.88 -28.49 -13.80
C LEU A 293 -22.08 -29.27 -14.34
N ARG A 294 -22.32 -30.47 -13.79
CA ARG A 294 -23.46 -31.31 -14.17
C ARG A 294 -24.79 -30.58 -13.97
N ASP A 295 -24.96 -29.92 -12.83
CA ASP A 295 -26.20 -29.22 -12.48
C ASP A 295 -26.43 -27.97 -13.34
N SER A 296 -25.36 -27.29 -13.77
CA SER A 296 -25.44 -26.19 -14.75
C SER A 296 -25.73 -26.66 -16.18
N GLY A 297 -25.58 -27.96 -16.45
CA GLY A 297 -25.65 -28.52 -17.80
C GLY A 297 -24.43 -28.22 -18.68
N MET A 298 -23.34 -27.68 -18.11
CA MET A 298 -22.13 -27.28 -18.83
C MET A 298 -20.98 -28.29 -18.67
N SER A 299 -20.07 -28.26 -19.64
CA SER A 299 -18.82 -29.02 -19.65
C SER A 299 -17.60 -28.10 -19.55
N TRP A 300 -16.42 -28.65 -19.20
CA TRP A 300 -15.19 -27.88 -19.07
C TRP A 300 -14.84 -26.97 -20.26
N PRO A 301 -15.02 -27.38 -21.53
CA PRO A 301 -14.77 -26.52 -22.70
C PRO A 301 -15.68 -25.28 -22.79
N GLU A 302 -16.82 -25.28 -22.10
CA GLU A 302 -17.78 -24.16 -22.10
C GLU A 302 -17.48 -23.15 -20.99
N ILE A 303 -16.60 -23.49 -20.05
CA ILE A 303 -16.12 -22.56 -19.01
C ILE A 303 -14.98 -21.75 -19.62
N ASP A 304 -15.13 -20.44 -19.70
CA ASP A 304 -14.10 -19.55 -20.26
C ASP A 304 -13.05 -19.14 -19.22
N LYS A 305 -13.41 -19.17 -17.93
CA LYS A 305 -12.50 -18.79 -16.84
C LYS A 305 -12.80 -19.51 -15.53
N ILE A 306 -11.73 -19.77 -14.78
CA ILE A 306 -11.80 -20.23 -13.40
C ILE A 306 -11.25 -19.13 -12.51
N LEU A 307 -12.07 -18.58 -11.64
CA LEU A 307 -11.70 -17.54 -10.67
C LEU A 307 -11.43 -18.21 -9.32
N LEU A 308 -10.26 -17.94 -8.74
CA LEU A 308 -9.91 -18.42 -7.41
C LEU A 308 -10.24 -17.34 -6.37
N VAL A 309 -11.05 -17.70 -5.38
CA VAL A 309 -11.47 -16.86 -4.26
C VAL A 309 -11.09 -17.54 -2.94
N GLY A 310 -10.83 -16.75 -1.91
CA GLY A 310 -10.44 -17.21 -0.58
C GLY A 310 -8.95 -17.53 -0.45
N GLY A 311 -8.36 -17.20 0.71
CA GLY A 311 -6.92 -17.30 0.93
C GLY A 311 -6.35 -18.72 0.81
N ALA A 312 -7.14 -19.77 1.08
CA ALA A 312 -6.67 -21.15 0.97
C ALA A 312 -6.53 -21.61 -0.49
N SER A 313 -7.15 -20.93 -1.46
CA SER A 313 -6.96 -21.18 -2.90
C SER A 313 -5.54 -20.85 -3.40
N ARG A 314 -4.74 -20.12 -2.61
CA ARG A 314 -3.33 -19.79 -2.91
C ARG A 314 -2.41 -21.01 -2.89
N ILE A 315 -2.82 -22.11 -2.24
CA ILE A 315 -2.02 -23.33 -2.15
C ILE A 315 -1.70 -23.86 -3.56
N PRO A 316 -0.41 -24.03 -3.95
CA PRO A 316 -0.05 -24.38 -5.32
C PRO A 316 -0.62 -25.72 -5.80
N TYR A 317 -0.84 -26.66 -4.88
CA TYR A 317 -1.45 -27.95 -5.16
C TYR A 317 -2.86 -27.79 -5.76
N ILE A 318 -3.67 -26.89 -5.21
CA ILE A 318 -5.05 -26.66 -5.66
C ILE A 318 -5.08 -26.15 -7.09
N ARG A 319 -4.24 -25.15 -7.40
CA ARG A 319 -4.13 -24.59 -8.75
C ARG A 319 -3.67 -25.63 -9.77
N THR A 320 -2.64 -26.41 -9.43
CA THR A 320 -2.11 -27.47 -10.31
C THR A 320 -3.18 -28.52 -10.60
N ARG A 321 -3.88 -28.97 -9.57
CA ARG A 321 -4.91 -30.00 -9.71
C ARG A 321 -6.16 -29.51 -10.43
N LEU A 322 -6.59 -28.27 -10.20
CA LEU A 322 -7.67 -27.65 -10.98
C LEU A 322 -7.31 -27.51 -12.45
N LYS A 323 -6.05 -27.18 -12.76
CA LYS A 323 -5.56 -27.14 -14.14
C LYS A 323 -5.58 -28.53 -14.78
N GLU A 324 -5.15 -29.55 -14.07
CA GLU A 324 -5.21 -30.94 -14.54
C GLU A 324 -6.65 -31.41 -14.77
N LEU A 325 -7.58 -31.00 -13.88
CA LEU A 325 -8.99 -31.37 -13.96
C LEU A 325 -9.73 -30.66 -15.11
N SER A 326 -9.45 -29.37 -15.31
CA SER A 326 -10.17 -28.52 -16.27
C SER A 326 -9.49 -28.40 -17.64
N GLY A 327 -8.18 -28.67 -17.71
CA GLY A 327 -7.35 -28.35 -18.87
C GLY A 327 -7.04 -26.86 -19.02
N GLN A 328 -7.47 -26.01 -18.09
CA GLN A 328 -7.35 -24.56 -18.15
C GLN A 328 -6.56 -23.98 -16.99
N GLU A 329 -5.84 -22.89 -17.20
CA GLU A 329 -5.10 -22.21 -16.14
C GLU A 329 -6.05 -21.35 -15.29
N PRO A 330 -6.14 -21.57 -13.96
CA PRO A 330 -6.93 -20.70 -13.09
C PRO A 330 -6.44 -19.26 -13.13
N SER A 331 -7.37 -18.31 -13.15
CA SER A 331 -7.11 -16.89 -13.30
C SER A 331 -6.54 -16.26 -12.02
N CYS A 332 -5.64 -15.29 -12.18
CA CYS A 332 -5.11 -14.44 -11.11
C CYS A 332 -5.55 -12.98 -11.24
N GLU A 333 -6.64 -12.71 -11.96
CA GLU A 333 -7.07 -11.34 -12.29
C GLU A 333 -7.82 -10.64 -11.16
N ILE A 334 -8.35 -11.40 -10.19
CA ILE A 334 -8.99 -10.88 -8.99
C ILE A 334 -8.11 -11.15 -7.78
N ASN A 335 -8.18 -10.27 -6.78
CA ASN A 335 -7.57 -10.53 -5.48
C ASN A 335 -8.49 -11.49 -4.70
N PRO A 336 -8.02 -12.70 -4.32
CA PRO A 336 -8.85 -13.70 -3.65
C PRO A 336 -9.35 -13.26 -2.27
N ASP A 337 -8.70 -12.29 -1.63
CA ASP A 337 -9.06 -11.83 -0.28
C ASP A 337 -9.98 -10.60 -0.29
N GLU A 338 -10.11 -9.89 -1.43
CA GLU A 338 -10.79 -8.59 -1.49
C GLU A 338 -11.98 -8.57 -2.44
N SER A 339 -11.99 -9.46 -3.43
CA SER A 339 -13.00 -9.47 -4.51
C SER A 339 -14.43 -9.61 -4.01
N VAL A 340 -14.65 -10.41 -2.97
CA VAL A 340 -15.96 -10.61 -2.34
C VAL A 340 -16.49 -9.30 -1.75
N ALA A 341 -15.69 -8.59 -0.94
CA ALA A 341 -16.09 -7.31 -0.36
C ALA A 341 -16.32 -6.24 -1.43
N ILE A 342 -15.47 -6.19 -2.46
CA ILE A 342 -15.62 -5.28 -3.61
C ILE A 342 -16.96 -5.53 -4.32
N GLY A 343 -17.31 -6.80 -4.57
CA GLY A 343 -18.58 -7.18 -5.19
C GLY A 343 -19.79 -6.78 -4.36
N ALA A 344 -19.72 -7.02 -3.04
CA ALA A 344 -20.74 -6.59 -2.11
C ALA A 344 -20.90 -5.06 -2.09
N ALA A 345 -19.80 -4.30 -2.24
CA ALA A 345 -19.84 -2.84 -2.27
C ALA A 345 -20.51 -2.31 -3.54
N ILE A 346 -20.23 -2.93 -4.69
CA ILE A 346 -20.91 -2.63 -5.96
C ILE A 346 -22.41 -2.91 -5.84
N GLN A 347 -22.79 -4.06 -5.28
CA GLN A 347 -24.19 -4.36 -5.00
C GLN A 347 -24.84 -3.33 -4.06
N ALA A 348 -24.13 -2.89 -3.03
CA ALA A 348 -24.60 -1.89 -2.08
C ALA A 348 -24.83 -0.53 -2.76
N SER A 349 -23.93 -0.13 -3.66
CA SER A 349 -24.04 1.09 -4.48
C SER A 349 -25.30 1.07 -5.36
N MET A 350 -25.55 -0.05 -6.05
CA MET A 350 -26.72 -0.24 -6.91
C MET A 350 -28.05 -0.13 -6.14
N LEU A 351 -28.10 -0.66 -4.91
CA LEU A 351 -29.30 -0.64 -4.08
C LEU A 351 -29.54 0.72 -3.38
N ASP A 352 -28.50 1.51 -3.11
CA ASP A 352 -28.60 2.80 -2.40
C ASP A 352 -28.98 3.99 -3.31
N ASN A 353 -29.23 3.76 -4.62
CA ASN A 353 -29.74 4.72 -5.62
C ASN A 353 -28.92 6.03 -5.78
N ASN A 354 -27.69 6.10 -5.25
CA ASN A 354 -26.87 7.32 -5.22
C ASN A 354 -25.91 7.47 -6.40
N LEU A 355 -25.80 6.47 -7.29
CA LEU A 355 -24.93 6.49 -8.47
C LEU A 355 -25.67 5.96 -9.70
N HIS A 356 -25.55 6.66 -10.83
CA HIS A 356 -25.99 6.19 -12.15
C HIS A 356 -25.02 5.12 -12.68
N GLU A 357 -24.94 3.97 -12.01
CA GLU A 357 -24.21 2.82 -12.55
C GLU A 357 -25.00 2.16 -13.68
N LYS A 358 -24.29 1.48 -14.58
CA LYS A 358 -24.89 0.64 -15.64
C LYS A 358 -25.87 -0.34 -14.98
N ASN A 359 -27.11 -0.38 -15.42
CA ASN A 359 -28.12 -1.36 -15.00
C ASN A 359 -27.62 -2.78 -15.32
N ILE A 360 -26.83 -3.38 -14.43
CA ILE A 360 -26.45 -4.80 -14.48
C ILE A 360 -27.55 -5.57 -13.75
N SER A 361 -28.24 -6.46 -14.47
CA SER A 361 -29.18 -7.42 -13.89
C SER A 361 -28.40 -8.53 -13.20
N ILE A 362 -28.78 -8.87 -11.97
CA ILE A 362 -28.14 -9.94 -11.21
C ILE A 362 -29.21 -10.95 -10.83
N VAL A 363 -29.06 -12.17 -11.33
CA VAL A 363 -29.98 -13.29 -11.09
C VAL A 363 -29.19 -14.38 -10.39
N ASP A 364 -29.55 -14.65 -9.13
CA ASP A 364 -28.94 -15.70 -8.31
C ASP A 364 -29.87 -16.92 -8.23
N VAL A 365 -29.43 -17.99 -7.57
CA VAL A 365 -30.19 -19.22 -7.39
C VAL A 365 -30.18 -19.71 -5.94
N CYS A 366 -31.16 -20.52 -5.55
CA CYS A 366 -31.15 -21.15 -4.23
C CYS A 366 -30.20 -22.35 -4.17
N SER A 367 -29.47 -22.51 -3.07
CA SER A 367 -28.50 -23.62 -2.91
C SER A 367 -29.12 -24.93 -2.43
N HIS A 368 -30.28 -24.84 -1.76
CA HIS A 368 -31.02 -25.97 -1.23
C HIS A 368 -32.46 -25.95 -1.72
N GLY A 369 -33.02 -27.14 -1.90
CA GLY A 369 -34.43 -27.35 -2.13
C GLY A 369 -35.22 -27.07 -0.85
N ILE A 370 -36.36 -26.41 -1.00
CA ILE A 370 -37.26 -26.09 0.11
C ILE A 370 -38.55 -26.87 -0.09
N GLY A 371 -38.98 -27.58 0.93
CA GLY A 371 -40.10 -28.53 0.86
C GLY A 371 -41.03 -28.49 2.07
N LEU A 372 -41.98 -29.41 2.08
CA LEU A 372 -42.86 -29.64 3.22
C LEU A 372 -42.93 -31.14 3.53
N ILE A 373 -43.03 -31.49 4.81
CA ILE A 373 -43.42 -32.84 5.20
C ILE A 373 -44.89 -33.05 4.84
N THR A 374 -45.13 -34.07 4.04
CA THR A 374 -46.44 -34.43 3.50
C THR A 374 -46.68 -35.92 3.69
N ILE A 375 -47.92 -36.38 3.52
CA ILE A 375 -48.26 -37.80 3.58
C ILE A 375 -48.39 -38.31 2.14
N ASP A 376 -47.59 -39.31 1.78
CA ASP A 376 -47.69 -39.96 0.48
C ASP A 376 -49.03 -40.73 0.38
N SER A 377 -49.82 -40.40 -0.64
CA SER A 377 -51.16 -40.96 -0.83
C SER A 377 -51.19 -42.48 -1.10
N ARG A 378 -50.08 -43.09 -1.51
CA ARG A 378 -49.95 -44.52 -1.84
C ARG A 378 -49.41 -45.33 -0.67
N THR A 379 -48.38 -44.84 0.00
CA THR A 379 -47.71 -45.56 1.11
C THR A 379 -48.22 -45.15 2.48
N LEU A 380 -48.93 -44.02 2.59
CA LEU A 380 -49.36 -43.38 3.83
C LEU A 380 -48.19 -43.02 4.78
N SER A 381 -46.96 -42.99 4.26
CA SER A 381 -45.77 -42.59 4.99
C SER A 381 -45.56 -41.08 4.87
N HIS A 382 -44.95 -40.48 5.89
CA HIS A 382 -44.47 -39.11 5.79
C HIS A 382 -43.27 -39.05 4.83
N VAL A 383 -43.28 -38.07 3.93
CA VAL A 383 -42.19 -37.81 2.98
C VAL A 383 -41.95 -36.31 2.85
N ASN A 384 -40.72 -35.91 2.56
CA ASN A 384 -40.41 -34.55 2.15
C ASN A 384 -40.85 -34.33 0.69
N THR A 385 -41.76 -33.39 0.46
CA THR A 385 -42.13 -32.93 -0.88
C THR A 385 -41.43 -31.61 -1.17
N VAL A 386 -40.38 -31.66 -1.99
CA VAL A 386 -39.62 -30.49 -2.42
C VAL A 386 -40.48 -29.60 -3.33
N MET A 387 -40.78 -28.38 -2.87
CA MET A 387 -41.62 -27.42 -3.58
C MET A 387 -40.79 -26.50 -4.50
N ILE A 388 -39.66 -26.01 -4.00
CA ILE A 388 -38.69 -25.22 -4.76
C ILE A 388 -37.41 -26.05 -4.81
N GLN A 389 -36.95 -26.40 -6.01
CA GLN A 389 -35.76 -27.25 -6.21
C GLN A 389 -34.48 -26.42 -6.04
N ARG A 390 -33.34 -27.00 -5.61
CA ARG A 390 -32.05 -26.29 -5.68
C ARG A 390 -31.75 -25.80 -7.10
N ASN A 391 -30.93 -24.75 -7.18
CA ASN A 391 -30.58 -24.01 -8.38
C ASN A 391 -31.78 -23.32 -9.07
N THR A 392 -32.95 -23.21 -8.42
CA THR A 392 -34.04 -22.36 -8.91
C THR A 392 -33.64 -20.89 -8.77
N GLN A 393 -33.86 -20.10 -9.82
CA GLN A 393 -33.60 -18.65 -9.80
C GLN A 393 -34.43 -17.95 -8.73
N ILE A 394 -33.81 -17.05 -7.99
CA ILE A 394 -34.45 -16.29 -6.90
C ILE A 394 -34.71 -14.83 -7.31
N PRO A 395 -35.81 -14.21 -6.86
CA PRO A 395 -36.84 -14.78 -5.98
C PRO A 395 -37.71 -15.85 -6.69
N ALA A 396 -38.12 -16.88 -5.95
CA ALA A 396 -38.87 -18.02 -6.48
C ALA A 396 -40.21 -18.19 -5.74
N ARG A 397 -41.25 -18.63 -6.46
CA ARG A 397 -42.57 -18.88 -5.88
C ARG A 397 -43.13 -20.21 -6.37
N CYS A 398 -43.65 -21.02 -5.46
CA CYS A 398 -44.32 -22.29 -5.76
C CYS A 398 -45.63 -22.38 -5.00
N CYS A 399 -46.70 -22.81 -5.67
CA CYS A 399 -48.01 -23.03 -5.06
C CYS A 399 -48.39 -24.51 -5.20
N HIS A 400 -48.73 -25.15 -4.08
CA HIS A 400 -49.16 -26.54 -4.06
C HIS A 400 -50.50 -26.70 -3.35
N LYS A 401 -51.31 -27.65 -3.84
CA LYS A 401 -52.66 -27.90 -3.35
C LYS A 401 -52.64 -29.11 -2.43
N PHE A 402 -53.04 -28.90 -1.18
CA PHE A 402 -53.24 -29.91 -0.16
C PHE A 402 -54.72 -30.08 0.15
N TYR A 403 -55.06 -31.09 0.94
CA TYR A 403 -56.46 -31.44 1.23
C TYR A 403 -56.66 -31.80 2.69
N THR A 404 -57.81 -31.41 3.26
CA THR A 404 -58.20 -31.85 4.60
C THR A 404 -58.37 -33.37 4.64
N SER A 405 -57.87 -34.00 5.70
CA SER A 405 -57.89 -35.47 5.88
C SER A 405 -59.20 -35.96 6.51
N ASP A 406 -59.87 -35.12 7.28
CA ASP A 406 -61.07 -35.43 8.07
C ASP A 406 -62.18 -34.39 7.89
N ASP A 407 -63.42 -34.81 8.16
CA ASP A 407 -64.57 -33.89 8.24
C ASP A 407 -64.47 -33.03 9.51
N ASN A 408 -64.75 -31.74 9.37
CA ASN A 408 -64.65 -30.73 10.43
C ASN A 408 -63.25 -30.63 11.07
N GLN A 409 -62.19 -30.89 10.29
CA GLN A 409 -60.81 -30.67 10.72
C GLN A 409 -60.64 -29.21 11.20
N GLU A 410 -60.05 -29.02 12.39
CA GLU A 410 -59.93 -27.70 13.03
C GLU A 410 -58.55 -27.05 12.81
N TRP A 411 -57.51 -27.84 12.49
CA TRP A 411 -56.17 -27.34 12.26
C TRP A 411 -55.42 -28.18 11.21
N ILE A 412 -54.37 -27.60 10.61
CA ILE A 412 -53.37 -28.30 9.80
C ILE A 412 -51.98 -28.10 10.40
N LYS A 413 -51.15 -29.14 10.39
CA LYS A 413 -49.72 -29.03 10.74
C LYS A 413 -48.89 -29.05 9.48
N LEU A 414 -47.95 -28.12 9.39
CA LEU A 414 -47.02 -27.99 8.28
C LEU A 414 -45.62 -27.92 8.84
N GLU A 415 -44.72 -28.70 8.25
CA GLU A 415 -43.32 -28.77 8.66
C GLU A 415 -42.46 -28.46 7.45
N LEU A 416 -41.75 -27.34 7.53
CA LEU A 416 -40.91 -26.81 6.48
C LEU A 416 -39.55 -27.51 6.53
N THR A 417 -39.10 -27.94 5.36
CA THR A 417 -37.87 -28.71 5.19
C THR A 417 -36.91 -28.02 4.23
N GLU A 418 -35.63 -28.26 4.43
CA GLU A 418 -34.53 -27.84 3.57
C GLU A 418 -33.68 -29.06 3.23
N GLY A 419 -33.55 -29.35 1.94
CA GLY A 419 -32.83 -30.50 1.40
C GLY A 419 -33.56 -31.18 0.23
N GLU A 420 -32.81 -31.94 -0.56
CA GLU A 420 -33.28 -32.58 -1.80
C GLU A 420 -33.90 -33.97 -1.61
N SER A 421 -33.65 -34.62 -0.46
CA SER A 421 -34.10 -36.00 -0.25
C SER A 421 -35.60 -36.04 0.03
N ASN A 422 -36.28 -37.07 -0.47
CA ASN A 422 -37.67 -37.35 -0.07
C ASN A 422 -37.73 -38.00 1.33
N ASP A 423 -36.60 -38.54 1.81
CA ASP A 423 -36.47 -39.08 3.15
C ASP A 423 -36.34 -37.93 4.17
N ILE A 424 -37.13 -38.02 5.24
CA ILE A 424 -37.18 -37.00 6.29
C ILE A 424 -35.90 -37.02 7.12
N GLU A 425 -35.25 -38.18 7.26
CA GLU A 425 -34.00 -38.32 8.04
C GLU A 425 -32.82 -37.59 7.36
N ASP A 426 -32.91 -37.36 6.05
CA ASP A 426 -31.87 -36.74 5.23
C ASP A 426 -32.08 -35.23 4.98
N VAL A 427 -33.12 -34.62 5.58
CA VAL A 427 -33.43 -33.20 5.40
C VAL A 427 -33.49 -32.44 6.73
N ASN A 428 -33.22 -31.14 6.66
CA ASN A 428 -33.28 -30.27 7.82
C ASN A 428 -34.69 -29.70 7.98
N ILE A 429 -35.27 -29.83 9.17
CA ILE A 429 -36.57 -29.22 9.47
C ILE A 429 -36.32 -27.78 9.95
N ILE A 430 -36.75 -26.80 9.15
CA ILE A 430 -36.57 -25.37 9.42
C ILE A 430 -37.57 -24.89 10.48
N GLY A 431 -38.82 -25.36 10.40
CA GLY A 431 -39.90 -24.90 11.26
C GLY A 431 -41.14 -25.78 11.18
N SER A 432 -41.96 -25.74 12.23
CA SER A 432 -43.20 -26.52 12.37
C SER A 432 -44.30 -25.58 12.86
N PHE A 433 -45.46 -25.61 12.22
CA PHE A 433 -46.55 -24.67 12.50
C PHE A 433 -47.90 -25.36 12.39
N GLU A 434 -48.76 -25.08 13.38
CA GLU A 434 -50.15 -25.47 13.41
C GLU A 434 -51.00 -24.26 13.03
N ILE A 435 -51.88 -24.45 12.05
CA ILE A 435 -52.74 -23.40 11.52
C ILE A 435 -54.17 -23.81 11.79
N ASP A 436 -54.88 -23.00 12.57
CA ASP A 436 -56.32 -23.14 12.73
C ASP A 436 -57.04 -22.85 11.40
N ILE A 437 -57.88 -23.79 10.97
CA ILE A 437 -58.72 -23.65 9.79
C ILE A 437 -60.19 -23.45 10.18
N PRO A 438 -61.01 -22.78 9.36
CA PRO A 438 -62.42 -22.55 9.67
C PRO A 438 -63.18 -23.84 9.95
N LYS A 439 -64.09 -23.82 10.91
CA LYS A 439 -64.92 -24.99 11.25
C LYS A 439 -65.95 -25.27 10.15
N GLY A 440 -66.38 -26.52 10.02
CA GLY A 440 -67.43 -26.94 9.07
C GLY A 440 -66.93 -27.34 7.68
N LEU A 441 -65.61 -27.46 7.50
CA LEU A 441 -65.01 -27.94 6.24
C LEU A 441 -65.17 -29.45 6.10
N LYS A 442 -65.49 -29.93 4.89
CA LYS A 442 -65.59 -31.36 4.60
C LYS A 442 -64.20 -31.97 4.37
N LYS A 443 -64.05 -33.27 4.57
CA LYS A 443 -62.89 -34.03 4.10
C LYS A 443 -62.66 -33.79 2.61
N GLY A 444 -61.41 -33.59 2.20
CA GLY A 444 -61.04 -33.27 0.82
C GLY A 444 -61.22 -31.79 0.44
N THR A 445 -61.43 -30.90 1.41
CA THR A 445 -61.40 -29.45 1.18
C THR A 445 -60.00 -29.03 0.78
N GLU A 446 -59.89 -28.24 -0.29
CA GLU A 446 -58.61 -27.78 -0.83
C GLU A 446 -58.00 -26.67 0.04
N VAL A 447 -56.74 -26.87 0.42
CA VAL A 447 -55.89 -25.87 1.09
C VAL A 447 -54.69 -25.61 0.20
N GLU A 448 -54.59 -24.40 -0.32
CA GLU A 448 -53.42 -23.96 -1.09
C GLU A 448 -52.35 -23.45 -0.14
N ILE A 449 -51.15 -24.02 -0.26
CA ILE A 449 -49.95 -23.54 0.40
C ILE A 449 -49.03 -22.98 -0.65
N GLU A 450 -48.62 -21.75 -0.43
CA GLU A 450 -47.76 -21.01 -1.33
C GLU A 450 -46.47 -20.66 -0.61
N MET A 451 -45.36 -21.02 -1.24
CA MET A 451 -44.01 -20.82 -0.76
C MET A 451 -43.34 -19.77 -1.63
N LEU A 452 -42.80 -18.74 -0.99
CA LEU A 452 -42.00 -17.68 -1.59
C LEU A 452 -40.61 -17.74 -0.99
N LEU A 453 -39.59 -17.84 -1.84
CA LEU A 453 -38.19 -17.68 -1.46
C LEU A 453 -37.75 -16.31 -1.99
N ASP A 454 -37.37 -15.40 -1.08
CA ASP A 454 -37.03 -14.04 -1.45
C ASP A 454 -35.60 -13.89 -2.01
N GLU A 455 -35.19 -12.65 -2.34
CA GLU A 455 -33.86 -12.34 -2.86
C GLU A 455 -32.70 -12.65 -1.92
N ASN A 456 -32.97 -12.78 -0.61
CA ASN A 456 -31.97 -13.16 0.40
C ASN A 456 -31.98 -14.67 0.67
N GLN A 457 -32.80 -15.43 -0.08
CA GLN A 457 -33.09 -16.85 0.14
C GLN A 457 -33.75 -17.12 1.49
N ILE A 458 -34.55 -16.18 1.96
CA ILE A 458 -35.38 -16.37 3.16
C ILE A 458 -36.76 -16.83 2.72
N VAL A 459 -37.23 -17.92 3.33
CA VAL A 459 -38.53 -18.52 3.00
C VAL A 459 -39.69 -17.81 3.72
N HIS A 460 -40.77 -17.62 2.97
CA HIS A 460 -42.06 -17.09 3.41
C HIS A 460 -43.17 -18.04 2.97
N LEU A 461 -44.18 -18.22 3.82
CA LEU A 461 -45.29 -19.14 3.55
C LEU A 461 -46.61 -18.41 3.64
N TYR A 462 -47.50 -18.70 2.70
CA TYR A 462 -48.85 -18.18 2.66
C TYR A 462 -49.83 -19.35 2.56
N THR A 463 -50.97 -19.23 3.22
CA THR A 463 -52.04 -20.21 3.15
C THR A 463 -53.33 -19.57 2.62
N ARG A 464 -54.03 -20.32 1.77
CA ARG A 464 -55.33 -19.94 1.21
C ARG A 464 -56.31 -21.11 1.21
N ILE A 465 -57.54 -20.89 1.67
CA ILE A 465 -58.64 -21.86 1.55
C ILE A 465 -59.64 -21.32 0.53
N THR A 466 -59.65 -21.90 -0.66
CA THR A 466 -60.41 -21.37 -1.82
C THR A 466 -61.92 -21.32 -1.59
N GLN A 467 -62.45 -22.16 -0.70
CA GLN A 467 -63.87 -22.28 -0.37
C GLN A 467 -64.33 -21.29 0.71
N VAL A 468 -63.39 -20.57 1.34
CA VAL A 468 -63.68 -19.58 2.38
C VAL A 468 -63.18 -18.22 1.89
N ASN A 469 -64.12 -17.32 1.61
CA ASN A 469 -63.78 -15.93 1.23
C ASN A 469 -62.90 -15.29 2.33
N ASP A 470 -61.91 -14.52 1.90
CA ASP A 470 -60.96 -13.79 2.75
C ASP A 470 -60.04 -14.64 3.65
N PHE A 471 -59.96 -15.96 3.45
CA PHE A 471 -58.95 -16.80 4.12
C PHE A 471 -57.65 -16.82 3.33
N PHE A 472 -56.89 -15.72 3.41
CA PHE A 472 -55.50 -15.60 2.94
C PHE A 472 -54.65 -15.01 4.06
N ARG A 473 -53.62 -15.73 4.50
CA ARG A 473 -52.75 -15.28 5.61
C ARG A 473 -51.29 -15.65 5.32
N GLU A 474 -50.41 -14.72 5.64
CA GLU A 474 -48.98 -15.01 5.81
C GLU A 474 -48.78 -15.80 7.10
N LEU A 475 -47.98 -16.84 7.03
CA LEU A 475 -47.63 -17.69 8.14
C LEU A 475 -46.30 -17.21 8.70
N HIS A 476 -46.35 -16.59 9.88
CA HIS A 476 -45.13 -16.20 10.58
C HIS A 476 -44.36 -17.46 11.01
N ILE A 477 -43.24 -17.71 10.33
CA ILE A 477 -42.39 -18.87 10.59
C ILE A 477 -41.61 -18.62 11.87
N THR A 478 -41.96 -19.33 12.94
CA THR A 478 -41.14 -19.40 14.15
C THR A 478 -39.90 -20.24 13.84
N ARG A 479 -38.80 -19.56 13.51
CA ARG A 479 -37.50 -20.21 13.30
C ARG A 479 -36.88 -20.49 14.66
N ASN A 480 -36.99 -21.73 15.12
CA ASN A 480 -36.48 -22.15 16.44
C ASN A 480 -34.98 -21.87 16.62
N SER A 481 -34.23 -21.75 15.52
CA SER A 481 -32.79 -21.51 15.54
C SER A 481 -32.39 -20.04 15.53
N ASN A 482 -33.33 -19.09 15.38
CA ASN A 482 -33.04 -17.67 15.18
C ASN A 482 -33.70 -16.78 16.24
N LEU A 483 -33.28 -15.51 16.27
CA LEU A 483 -33.80 -14.51 17.20
C LEU A 483 -35.17 -13.99 16.75
N ASP A 484 -36.09 -13.79 17.71
CA ASP A 484 -37.34 -13.08 17.46
C ASP A 484 -37.15 -11.54 17.50
N GLU A 485 -38.12 -10.77 17.00
CA GLU A 485 -38.03 -9.31 16.95
C GLU A 485 -37.92 -8.64 18.35
N GLN A 486 -38.48 -9.23 19.40
CA GLN A 486 -38.34 -8.71 20.77
C GLN A 486 -36.92 -8.94 21.30
N GLN A 487 -36.35 -10.12 21.03
CA GLN A 487 -34.98 -10.48 21.35
C GLN A 487 -33.99 -9.60 20.60
N ILE A 488 -34.19 -9.37 19.29
CA ILE A 488 -33.35 -8.47 18.49
C ILE A 488 -33.33 -7.08 19.11
N LYS A 489 -34.50 -6.50 19.45
CA LYS A 489 -34.56 -5.18 20.06
C LYS A 489 -33.82 -5.11 21.40
N LYS A 490 -34.05 -6.09 22.28
CA LYS A 490 -33.40 -6.16 23.59
C LYS A 490 -31.89 -6.36 23.48
N LYS A 491 -31.44 -7.27 22.61
CA LYS A 491 -30.02 -7.56 22.37
C LYS A 491 -29.32 -6.39 21.70
N LYS A 492 -29.97 -5.69 20.77
CA LYS A 492 -29.41 -4.47 20.14
C LYS A 492 -29.06 -3.41 21.18
N ASP A 493 -29.95 -3.17 22.14
CA ASP A 493 -29.69 -2.23 23.23
C ASP A 493 -28.54 -2.69 24.13
N LEU A 494 -28.45 -4.00 24.43
CA LEU A 494 -27.35 -4.56 25.22
C LEU A 494 -26.01 -4.43 24.48
N ILE A 495 -25.97 -4.89 23.23
CA ILE A 495 -24.80 -4.87 22.36
C ILE A 495 -24.31 -3.43 22.18
N SER A 496 -25.20 -2.46 21.95
CA SER A 496 -24.82 -1.05 21.80
C SER A 496 -24.09 -0.43 23.00
N LYS A 497 -24.25 -0.99 24.20
CA LYS A 497 -23.59 -0.53 25.43
C LYS A 497 -22.20 -1.11 25.64
N ILE A 498 -21.86 -2.19 24.94
CA ILE A 498 -20.55 -2.82 25.03
C ILE A 498 -19.53 -1.88 24.38
N LYS A 499 -18.45 -1.57 25.09
CA LYS A 499 -17.35 -0.78 24.54
C LYS A 499 -16.48 -1.69 23.68
N ILE A 500 -16.28 -1.32 22.41
CA ILE A 500 -15.26 -1.94 21.57
C ILE A 500 -13.99 -1.10 21.72
N ASP A 501 -13.02 -1.66 22.42
CA ASP A 501 -11.71 -1.07 22.60
C ASP A 501 -10.84 -1.37 21.37
N GLU A 502 -10.32 -0.30 20.77
CA GLU A 502 -9.43 -0.35 19.60
C GLU A 502 -8.01 -0.81 19.97
N MET A 503 -7.74 -0.97 21.26
CA MET A 503 -6.50 -1.47 21.79
C MET A 503 -6.86 -2.37 22.97
N GLY A 504 -6.60 -3.68 22.82
CA GLY A 504 -6.67 -4.70 23.87
C GLY A 504 -6.68 -4.12 25.27
N SER A 505 -7.79 -4.25 25.98
CA SER A 505 -7.83 -3.97 27.39
C SER A 505 -7.00 -5.05 28.10
N MET A 506 -5.72 -4.75 28.27
CA MET A 506 -5.04 -5.11 29.52
C MET A 506 -5.35 -3.93 30.43
N HIS A 507 -6.25 -4.14 31.39
CA HIS A 507 -6.48 -3.30 32.56
C HIS A 507 -5.77 -1.95 32.54
N LYS A 508 -6.44 -0.94 32.00
CA LYS A 508 -6.22 0.44 32.47
C LYS A 508 -6.67 0.51 33.94
N LYS A 509 -5.82 0.05 34.86
CA LYS A 509 -5.34 1.05 35.80
C LYS A 509 -4.56 2.00 34.92
N GLU A 510 -5.06 3.22 34.74
CA GLU A 510 -4.17 4.31 34.37
C GLU A 510 -3.03 4.26 35.38
N ILE A 511 -1.93 3.63 34.97
CA ILE A 511 -0.63 4.09 35.42
C ILE A 511 -0.56 5.42 34.71
N GLU A 512 -1.03 6.47 35.38
CA GLU A 512 -0.68 7.84 35.02
C GLU A 512 0.82 7.80 34.79
N LEU A 513 1.25 7.96 33.54
CA LEU A 513 2.63 8.26 33.24
C LEU A 513 2.98 9.39 34.21
N PRO A 514 4.02 9.24 35.04
CA PRO A 514 4.48 10.33 35.89
C PRO A 514 4.43 11.63 35.10
N ALA A 515 3.85 12.69 35.66
CA ALA A 515 3.54 13.91 34.90
C ALA A 515 4.73 14.45 34.09
N GLU A 516 5.95 14.15 34.55
CA GLU A 516 7.22 14.40 33.87
C GLU A 516 7.34 13.68 32.51
N ILE A 517 6.97 12.40 32.43
CA ILE A 517 6.98 11.60 31.18
C ILE A 517 5.87 12.07 30.23
N ALA A 518 4.66 12.33 30.73
CA ALA A 518 3.54 12.79 29.90
C ALA A 518 3.85 14.14 29.23
N LYS A 519 4.44 15.08 29.99
CA LYS A 519 4.87 16.39 29.48
C LYS A 519 5.99 16.26 28.43
N GLU A 520 6.83 15.26 28.54
CA GLU A 520 7.89 14.98 27.56
C GLU A 520 7.30 14.44 26.25
N PHE A 521 6.29 13.57 26.30
CA PHE A 521 5.55 13.11 25.12
C PHE A 521 4.80 14.22 24.37
N GLU A 522 4.24 15.19 25.10
CA GLU A 522 3.60 16.38 24.52
C GLU A 522 4.61 17.30 23.79
N SER A 523 5.89 17.23 24.16
CA SER A 523 6.94 18.02 23.52
C SER A 523 7.32 17.52 22.12
N PHE A 524 7.05 16.24 21.80
CA PHE A 524 7.29 15.68 20.47
C PHE A 524 6.21 16.11 19.48
N VAL A 525 6.65 16.64 18.34
CA VAL A 525 5.77 16.96 17.22
C VAL A 525 5.51 15.68 16.44
N GLY A 526 4.25 15.21 16.43
CA GLY A 526 3.88 13.98 15.72
C GLY A 526 4.34 12.71 16.42
N MET A 527 4.63 11.67 15.64
CA MET A 527 5.20 10.39 16.08
C MET A 527 4.27 9.51 16.93
N GLU A 528 2.95 9.56 16.71
CA GLU A 528 1.97 8.79 17.48
C GLU A 528 2.26 7.28 17.49
N SER A 529 2.80 6.74 16.39
CA SER A 529 3.26 5.35 16.33
C SER A 529 4.40 5.05 17.31
N VAL A 530 5.35 5.97 17.49
CA VAL A 530 6.47 5.84 18.43
C VAL A 530 5.95 5.98 19.87
N LYS A 531 5.04 6.92 20.13
CA LYS A 531 4.43 7.09 21.45
C LYS A 531 3.69 5.83 21.90
N LYS A 532 2.94 5.20 21.00
CA LYS A 532 2.25 3.93 21.24
C LYS A 532 3.23 2.80 21.57
N HIS A 533 4.33 2.66 20.81
CA HIS A 533 5.34 1.63 21.09
C HIS A 533 6.05 1.84 22.44
N ILE A 534 6.38 3.08 22.79
CA ILE A 534 7.01 3.37 24.09
C ILE A 534 6.02 3.09 25.21
N LEU A 535 4.73 3.43 25.05
CA LEU A 535 3.70 3.12 26.03
C LEU A 535 3.52 1.60 26.23
N SER A 536 3.52 0.83 25.13
CA SER A 536 3.49 -0.64 25.20
C SER A 536 4.65 -1.19 26.02
N PHE A 537 5.88 -0.72 25.74
CA PHE A 537 7.06 -1.11 26.49
C PHE A 537 6.96 -0.73 27.98
N VAL A 538 6.49 0.48 28.30
CA VAL A 538 6.31 0.92 29.70
C VAL A 538 5.34 0.00 30.45
N ASN A 539 4.26 -0.43 29.79
CA ASN A 539 3.30 -1.37 30.36
C ASN A 539 3.92 -2.74 30.60
N GLU A 540 4.66 -3.28 29.61
CA GLU A 540 5.40 -4.54 29.75
C GLU A 540 6.42 -4.48 30.91
N ALA A 541 7.21 -3.41 30.98
CA ALA A 541 8.20 -3.17 32.03
C ALA A 541 7.58 -3.11 33.45
N ASN A 542 6.46 -2.42 33.60
CA ASN A 542 5.74 -2.31 34.87
C ASN A 542 5.13 -3.64 35.29
N LEU A 543 4.59 -4.41 34.34
CA LEU A 543 4.08 -5.76 34.59
C LEU A 543 5.20 -6.69 35.07
N ASP A 544 6.35 -6.69 34.39
CA ASP A 544 7.52 -7.49 34.78
C ASP A 544 8.03 -7.14 36.17
N LYS A 545 7.99 -5.85 36.55
CA LYS A 545 8.35 -5.39 37.89
C LYS A 545 7.35 -5.89 38.94
N LYS A 546 6.05 -5.70 38.71
CA LYS A 546 5.00 -6.14 39.63
C LYS A 546 5.00 -7.65 39.83
N ARG A 547 5.20 -8.42 38.75
CA ARG A 547 5.36 -9.89 38.81
C ARG A 547 6.54 -10.30 39.68
N ARG A 548 7.66 -9.59 39.61
CA ARG A 548 8.84 -9.85 40.46
C ARG A 548 8.55 -9.56 41.93
N GLU A 549 7.89 -8.45 42.22
CA GLU A 549 7.55 -8.04 43.59
C GLU A 549 6.51 -8.96 44.24
N GLU A 550 5.49 -9.42 43.50
CA GLU A 550 4.40 -10.24 44.05
C GLU A 550 4.70 -11.75 44.09
N LEU A 551 5.53 -12.28 43.17
CA LEU A 551 5.73 -13.72 43.00
C LEU A 551 7.07 -14.27 43.54
N ASN A 552 7.93 -13.44 44.14
CA ASN A 552 9.27 -13.84 44.63
C ASN A 552 10.09 -14.65 43.60
N LEU A 553 9.96 -14.31 42.31
CA LEU A 553 10.65 -15.01 41.23
C LEU A 553 12.17 -14.81 41.36
N HIS A 554 12.94 -15.91 41.31
CA HIS A 554 14.40 -15.87 41.41
C HIS A 554 15.04 -14.98 40.32
N ILE A 555 16.07 -14.23 40.74
CA ILE A 555 16.85 -13.22 39.98
C ILE A 555 17.51 -13.79 38.69
N ASN A 556 17.53 -15.10 38.48
CA ASN A 556 18.23 -15.73 37.36
C ASN A 556 17.52 -15.59 35.99
N ASN A 557 16.35 -14.96 35.93
CA ASN A 557 15.53 -14.87 34.72
C ASN A 557 15.10 -13.44 34.37
N VAL A 558 15.91 -12.44 34.72
CA VAL A 558 15.58 -11.06 34.34
C VAL A 558 15.86 -10.83 32.85
N ARG A 559 14.85 -10.33 32.15
CA ARG A 559 14.89 -10.00 30.73
C ARG A 559 15.73 -8.74 30.55
N GLY A 560 16.69 -8.78 29.61
CA GLY A 560 17.39 -7.57 29.20
C GLY A 560 16.43 -6.60 28.50
N TYR A 561 16.66 -5.30 28.65
CA TYR A 561 15.89 -4.27 27.93
C TYR A 561 16.81 -3.63 26.89
N HIS A 562 16.84 -4.20 25.68
CA HIS A 562 17.63 -3.69 24.55
C HIS A 562 16.74 -3.31 23.37
N PHE A 563 17.08 -2.20 22.70
CA PHE A 563 16.25 -1.56 21.70
C PHE A 563 16.93 -1.47 20.34
N MET A 564 16.11 -1.45 19.29
CA MET A 564 16.48 -1.13 17.92
C MET A 564 15.66 0.05 17.43
N LEU A 565 16.31 1.14 17.03
CA LEU A 565 15.65 2.33 16.47
C LEU A 565 15.93 2.42 14.97
N LEU A 566 14.87 2.23 14.18
CA LEU A 566 14.93 2.26 12.72
C LEU A 566 14.35 3.58 12.20
N GLY A 567 15.03 4.24 11.27
CA GLY A 567 14.46 5.40 10.59
C GLY A 567 15.45 6.14 9.72
N ASN A 568 14.95 6.99 8.83
CA ASN A 568 15.76 7.83 7.95
C ASN A 568 16.57 8.90 8.72
N PRO A 569 17.54 9.58 8.09
CA PRO A 569 18.30 10.64 8.74
C PRO A 569 17.38 11.75 9.27
N GLY A 570 17.66 12.24 10.47
CA GLY A 570 16.91 13.37 11.06
C GLY A 570 15.46 13.08 11.46
N THR A 571 15.04 11.81 11.52
CA THR A 571 13.73 11.43 12.08
C THR A 571 13.68 11.52 13.61
N GLY A 572 14.81 11.67 14.31
CA GLY A 572 14.86 11.88 15.76
C GLY A 572 15.28 10.67 16.60
N LYS A 573 15.95 9.68 16.01
CA LYS A 573 16.46 8.46 16.71
C LYS A 573 17.20 8.77 18.02
N THR A 574 18.17 9.69 18.01
CA THR A 574 18.90 10.12 19.22
C THR A 574 17.99 10.75 20.27
N THR A 575 16.99 11.53 19.84
CA THR A 575 16.02 12.16 20.74
C THR A 575 15.13 11.10 21.42
N VAL A 576 14.66 10.12 20.65
CA VAL A 576 13.88 8.98 21.18
C VAL A 576 14.72 8.12 22.11
N ALA A 577 16.00 7.89 21.82
CA ALA A 577 16.91 7.15 22.69
C ALA A 577 17.08 7.80 24.08
N ARG A 578 17.19 9.15 24.14
CA ARG A 578 17.26 9.88 25.42
C ARG A 578 16.00 9.74 26.24
N VAL A 579 14.84 9.78 25.58
CA VAL A 579 13.54 9.56 26.24
C VAL A 579 13.45 8.15 26.80
N ILE A 580 13.84 7.14 26.02
CA ILE A 580 13.86 5.75 26.48
C ILE A 580 14.76 5.60 27.72
N ALA A 581 15.97 6.19 27.72
CA ALA A 581 16.88 6.14 28.85
C ALA A 581 16.29 6.78 30.12
N ARG A 582 15.63 7.94 29.99
CA ARG A 582 14.92 8.58 31.11
C ARG A 582 13.75 7.76 31.62
N ILE A 583 12.95 7.22 30.71
CA ILE A 583 11.81 6.37 31.07
C ILE A 583 12.29 5.15 31.85
N LEU A 584 13.34 4.47 31.36
CA LEU A 584 13.97 3.32 32.04
C LEU A 584 14.45 3.67 33.45
N HIS A 585 14.97 4.89 33.65
CA HIS A 585 15.33 5.37 34.97
C HIS A 585 14.13 5.63 35.88
N ILE A 586 13.12 6.36 35.38
CA ILE A 586 11.93 6.74 36.16
C ILE A 586 11.13 5.51 36.62
N ILE A 587 11.02 4.48 35.77
CA ILE A 587 10.32 3.23 36.13
C ILE A 587 11.17 2.31 37.03
N GLY A 588 12.45 2.63 37.22
CA GLY A 588 13.38 1.92 38.08
C GLY A 588 13.97 0.66 37.45
N ILE A 589 14.05 0.58 36.12
CA ILE A 589 14.80 -0.47 35.40
C ILE A 589 16.30 -0.13 35.33
N ARG A 590 16.64 1.16 35.31
CA ARG A 590 18.03 1.65 35.30
C ARG A 590 18.28 2.63 36.45
N ASP A 591 19.47 2.57 37.01
CA ASP A 591 19.88 3.40 38.15
C ASP A 591 20.09 4.88 37.75
N SER A 592 20.30 5.16 36.46
CA SER A 592 20.49 6.49 35.91
C SER A 592 19.84 6.66 34.54
N ASP A 593 19.49 7.90 34.18
CA ASP A 593 19.05 8.30 32.84
C ASP A 593 20.23 8.60 31.89
N ASN A 594 21.46 8.28 32.32
CA ASN A 594 22.68 8.56 31.57
C ASN A 594 22.68 7.79 30.23
N LEU A 595 22.80 8.54 29.13
CA LEU A 595 22.90 8.01 27.77
C LEU A 595 24.30 8.26 27.23
N ILE A 596 25.08 7.18 27.02
CA ILE A 596 26.38 7.25 26.36
C ILE A 596 26.19 7.02 24.88
N GLU A 597 26.36 8.08 24.09
CA GLU A 597 26.26 8.06 22.63
C GLU A 597 27.63 7.73 22.02
N VAL A 598 27.66 6.67 21.20
CA VAL A 598 28.86 6.17 20.53
C VAL A 598 28.56 5.83 19.07
N ASP A 599 29.60 5.86 18.25
CA ASP A 599 29.60 5.33 16.90
C ASP A 599 30.68 4.24 16.74
N LYS A 600 30.86 3.74 15.52
CA LYS A 600 31.88 2.75 15.19
C LYS A 600 33.29 3.15 15.62
N SER A 601 33.65 4.43 15.51
CA SER A 601 35.00 4.93 15.83
C SER A 601 35.33 4.83 17.32
N ASN A 602 34.30 4.87 18.19
CA ASN A 602 34.47 4.69 19.63
C ASN A 602 34.62 3.21 20.01
N LEU A 603 33.96 2.31 19.27
CA LEU A 603 33.91 0.89 19.58
C LEU A 603 35.12 0.13 19.03
N VAL A 604 35.65 0.55 17.87
CA VAL A 604 36.70 -0.19 17.15
C VAL A 604 38.09 0.44 17.37
N GLY A 605 39.04 -0.37 17.87
CA GLY A 605 40.43 0.06 18.07
C GLY A 605 41.29 -0.02 16.80
N GLN A 606 42.41 0.74 16.76
CA GLN A 606 43.38 0.70 15.66
C GLN A 606 44.35 -0.50 15.73
N TYR A 607 44.42 -1.19 16.87
CA TYR A 607 45.33 -2.31 17.13
C TYR A 607 44.55 -3.55 17.60
N ILE A 608 45.09 -4.75 17.33
CA ILE A 608 44.49 -6.04 17.72
C ILE A 608 44.31 -6.10 19.25
N GLY A 609 43.11 -6.43 19.73
CA GLY A 609 42.77 -6.51 21.15
C GLY A 609 42.18 -5.22 21.76
N HIS A 610 42.40 -4.06 21.15
CA HIS A 610 41.86 -2.78 21.68
C HIS A 610 40.34 -2.66 21.53
N THR A 611 39.74 -3.29 20.52
CA THR A 611 38.28 -3.30 20.34
C THR A 611 37.56 -3.90 21.55
N GLU A 612 38.06 -5.01 22.09
CA GLU A 612 37.41 -5.62 23.26
C GLU A 612 37.52 -4.75 24.51
N GLU A 613 38.68 -4.10 24.70
CA GLU A 613 38.91 -3.20 25.83
C GLU A 613 38.03 -1.95 25.74
N ASN A 614 37.92 -1.35 24.55
CA ASN A 614 37.07 -0.19 24.30
C ASN A 614 35.60 -0.51 24.60
N VAL A 615 35.08 -1.63 24.08
CA VAL A 615 33.70 -2.05 24.33
C VAL A 615 33.46 -2.32 25.81
N LYS A 616 34.38 -3.02 26.52
CA LYS A 616 34.25 -3.28 27.96
C LYS A 616 34.28 -1.99 28.79
N ASN A 617 35.13 -1.03 28.43
CA ASN A 617 35.20 0.26 29.11
C ASN A 617 33.89 1.05 28.91
N LEU A 618 33.34 1.07 27.70
CA LEU A 618 32.06 1.73 27.40
C LEU A 618 30.89 1.07 28.13
N LEU A 619 30.86 -0.26 28.21
CA LEU A 619 29.86 -1.00 28.99
C LEU A 619 29.97 -0.72 30.48
N THR A 620 31.20 -0.59 31.00
CA THR A 620 31.44 -0.21 32.41
C THR A 620 30.93 1.20 32.69
N GLN A 621 31.15 2.14 31.77
CA GLN A 621 30.61 3.50 31.87
C GLN A 621 29.08 3.54 31.74
N ALA A 622 28.50 2.66 30.92
CA ALA A 622 27.06 2.54 30.70
C ALA A 622 26.35 1.71 31.79
N SER A 623 27.09 1.16 32.75
CA SER A 623 26.52 0.40 33.87
C SER A 623 25.57 1.27 34.68
N GLY A 624 24.37 0.75 34.97
CA GLY A 624 23.25 1.47 35.56
C GLY A 624 22.55 2.43 34.60
N GLY A 625 22.94 2.51 33.32
CA GLY A 625 22.41 3.46 32.33
C GLY A 625 22.20 2.86 30.94
N THR A 626 22.32 3.67 29.89
CA THR A 626 22.06 3.27 28.51
C THR A 626 23.24 3.58 27.58
N LEU A 627 23.63 2.60 26.76
CA LEU A 627 24.58 2.75 25.66
C LEU A 627 23.82 2.88 24.34
N PHE A 628 23.98 4.00 23.65
CA PHE A 628 23.36 4.27 22.33
C PHE A 628 24.41 4.21 21.23
N ILE A 629 24.22 3.29 20.28
CA ILE A 629 25.12 3.08 19.15
C ILE A 629 24.45 3.63 17.90
N ASP A 630 24.91 4.79 17.42
CA ASP A 630 24.43 5.38 16.17
C ASP A 630 25.09 4.72 14.95
N GLU A 631 24.34 4.67 13.85
CA GLU A 631 24.71 3.96 12.63
C GLU A 631 25.29 2.56 12.87
N ALA A 632 24.65 1.79 13.75
CA ALA A 632 25.13 0.49 14.22
C ALA A 632 25.40 -0.52 13.09
N TYR A 633 24.69 -0.42 11.95
CA TYR A 633 24.94 -1.22 10.75
C TYR A 633 26.38 -1.12 10.24
N THR A 634 27.11 -0.04 10.56
CA THR A 634 28.51 0.15 10.14
C THR A 634 29.49 -0.81 10.83
N LEU A 635 29.07 -1.45 11.93
CA LEU A 635 29.80 -2.53 12.60
C LEU A 635 29.80 -3.82 11.77
N TYR A 636 28.91 -3.93 10.78
CA TYR A 636 28.81 -5.06 9.86
C TYR A 636 29.17 -4.65 8.42
N LYS A 637 30.06 -5.40 7.77
CA LYS A 637 30.40 -5.27 6.35
C LYS A 637 30.58 -6.66 5.74
N LYS A 638 30.08 -6.84 4.51
CA LYS A 638 30.02 -8.15 3.84
C LYS A 638 31.37 -8.65 3.31
N ASP A 639 32.35 -7.76 3.09
CA ASP A 639 33.63 -8.05 2.41
C ASP A 639 34.86 -7.35 3.07
N ASP A 640 35.02 -7.38 4.40
CA ASP A 640 36.16 -6.76 5.09
C ASP A 640 37.08 -7.82 5.74
N ASP A 641 38.30 -7.97 5.25
CA ASP A 641 39.32 -8.95 5.73
C ASP A 641 39.85 -8.63 7.15
N LYS A 642 39.45 -7.49 7.73
CA LYS A 642 39.83 -7.07 9.10
C LYS A 642 38.58 -6.98 9.98
N ASP A 643 38.26 -8.08 10.67
CA ASP A 643 37.04 -8.32 11.45
C ASP A 643 36.97 -7.57 12.82
N PHE A 644 37.37 -6.29 12.85
CA PHE A 644 37.27 -5.51 14.08
C PHE A 644 35.83 -5.12 14.43
N GLY A 645 34.94 -5.06 13.43
CA GLY A 645 33.50 -4.78 13.63
C GLY A 645 32.74 -5.98 14.21
N GLY A 646 32.98 -7.19 13.69
CA GLY A 646 32.39 -8.42 14.24
C GLY A 646 32.90 -8.71 15.65
N THR A 647 34.17 -8.42 15.94
CA THR A 647 34.72 -8.49 17.30
C THR A 647 33.94 -7.62 18.28
N ALA A 648 33.61 -6.37 17.92
CA ALA A 648 32.82 -5.48 18.78
C ALA A 648 31.41 -6.03 19.04
N LEU A 649 30.72 -6.53 17.99
CA LEU A 649 29.39 -7.13 18.11
C LEU A 649 29.40 -8.38 19.02
N ASN A 650 30.42 -9.23 18.91
CA ASN A 650 30.55 -10.42 19.75
C ASN A 650 30.71 -10.07 21.23
N VAL A 651 31.50 -9.04 21.56
CA VAL A 651 31.67 -8.58 22.95
C VAL A 651 30.36 -7.97 23.49
N LEU A 652 29.65 -7.19 22.69
CA LEU A 652 28.34 -6.64 23.06
C LEU A 652 27.33 -7.76 23.33
N MET A 653 27.22 -8.75 22.44
CA MET A 653 26.31 -9.89 22.62
C MET A 653 26.62 -10.71 23.88
N LYS A 654 27.91 -10.94 24.16
CA LYS A 654 28.33 -11.63 25.37
C LYS A 654 27.94 -10.84 26.63
N ALA A 655 28.13 -9.52 26.61
CA ALA A 655 27.75 -8.67 27.74
C ALA A 655 26.22 -8.61 27.94
N MET A 656 25.44 -8.58 26.85
CA MET A 656 23.97 -8.68 26.91
C MET A 656 23.51 -10.00 27.54
N GLU A 657 24.30 -11.07 27.43
CA GLU A 657 24.00 -12.36 28.05
C GLU A 657 24.40 -12.41 29.53
N ASP A 658 25.63 -11.98 29.83
CA ASP A 658 26.26 -12.12 31.14
C ASP A 658 25.78 -11.05 32.14
N GLN A 659 25.27 -9.91 31.65
CA GLN A 659 24.97 -8.70 32.46
C GLN A 659 23.60 -8.08 32.11
N ARG A 660 22.55 -8.92 32.01
CA ARG A 660 21.20 -8.56 31.54
C ARG A 660 20.56 -7.37 32.29
N ASP A 661 20.86 -7.21 33.57
CA ASP A 661 20.34 -6.14 34.42
C ASP A 661 21.23 -4.92 34.53
N SER A 662 22.46 -4.96 34.03
CA SER A 662 23.44 -3.92 34.30
C SER A 662 23.31 -2.70 33.38
N PHE A 663 22.84 -2.84 32.15
CA PHE A 663 22.75 -1.71 31.20
C PHE A 663 21.74 -1.96 30.09
N THR A 664 21.29 -0.91 29.41
CA THR A 664 20.48 -1.00 28.18
C THR A 664 21.33 -0.64 26.97
N ILE A 665 21.15 -1.36 25.86
CA ILE A 665 21.80 -1.03 24.58
C ILE A 665 20.73 -0.65 23.58
N ILE A 666 20.92 0.49 22.91
CA ILE A 666 20.05 0.97 21.83
C ILE A 666 20.87 1.01 20.54
N PHE A 667 20.51 0.17 19.57
CA PHE A 667 21.10 0.17 18.24
C PHE A 667 20.28 1.06 17.31
N ALA A 668 20.88 2.05 16.67
CA ALA A 668 20.20 2.96 15.75
C ALA A 668 20.75 2.88 14.33
N GLY A 669 19.86 2.96 13.33
CA GLY A 669 20.32 2.99 11.94
C GLY A 669 19.20 3.02 10.90
N TYR A 670 19.59 2.88 9.64
CA TYR A 670 18.66 2.86 8.51
C TYR A 670 18.04 1.47 8.36
N LYS A 671 16.72 1.44 8.12
CA LYS A 671 15.89 0.23 8.13
C LYS A 671 16.53 -0.93 7.36
N LYS A 672 16.84 -0.73 6.08
CA LYS A 672 17.40 -1.78 5.21
C LYS A 672 18.74 -2.33 5.73
N GLN A 673 19.67 -1.45 6.06
CA GLN A 673 21.02 -1.81 6.50
C GLN A 673 21.02 -2.49 7.87
N MET A 674 20.12 -2.09 8.77
CA MET A 674 19.96 -2.74 10.07
C MET A 674 19.38 -4.15 9.94
N TYR A 675 18.40 -4.37 9.04
CA TYR A 675 17.89 -5.72 8.77
C TYR A 675 18.96 -6.63 8.17
N GLU A 676 19.76 -6.14 7.22
CA GLU A 676 20.89 -6.89 6.65
C GLU A 676 21.90 -7.30 7.75
N MET A 677 22.19 -6.41 8.70
CA MET A 677 23.03 -6.73 9.86
C MET A 677 22.41 -7.79 10.78
N LEU A 678 21.09 -7.74 11.02
CA LEU A 678 20.38 -8.68 11.90
C LEU A 678 20.24 -10.06 11.29
N GLU A 679 19.98 -10.15 9.98
CA GLU A 679 19.92 -11.43 9.26
C GLU A 679 21.27 -12.15 9.28
N ALA A 680 22.36 -11.40 9.22
CA ALA A 680 23.70 -11.95 9.35
C ALA A 680 24.07 -12.37 10.79
N ASN A 681 23.35 -11.90 11.80
CA ASN A 681 23.68 -12.11 13.22
C ASN A 681 22.44 -12.52 14.03
N GLU A 682 22.02 -13.79 13.91
CA GLU A 682 20.87 -14.35 14.65
C GLU A 682 21.01 -14.22 16.18
N GLY A 683 22.26 -14.26 16.70
CA GLY A 683 22.56 -14.05 18.12
C GLY A 683 22.23 -12.65 18.62
N LEU A 684 22.37 -11.62 17.77
CA LEU A 684 22.00 -10.24 18.10
C LEU A 684 20.49 -10.06 18.00
N LYS A 685 19.86 -10.63 16.96
CA LYS A 685 18.41 -10.60 16.74
C LYS A 685 17.63 -11.17 17.93
N SER A 686 18.10 -12.25 18.54
CA SER A 686 17.45 -12.88 19.69
C SER A 686 17.57 -12.08 21.01
N ARG A 687 18.50 -11.11 21.09
CA ARG A 687 18.78 -10.33 22.31
C ARG A 687 18.22 -8.92 22.29
N ILE A 688 17.67 -8.47 21.16
CA ILE A 688 16.97 -7.21 21.03
C ILE A 688 15.49 -7.46 21.26
N ASN A 689 14.92 -6.80 22.26
CA ASN A 689 13.57 -7.07 22.73
C ASN A 689 12.54 -6.12 22.11
N PHE A 690 12.98 -4.92 21.75
CA PHE A 690 12.11 -3.86 21.26
C PHE A 690 12.66 -3.27 19.97
N THR A 691 11.85 -3.25 18.91
CA THR A 691 12.19 -2.57 17.66
C THR A 691 11.18 -1.46 17.41
N ILE A 692 11.65 -0.23 17.29
CA ILE A 692 10.82 0.95 17.07
C ILE A 692 11.18 1.54 15.72
N GLU A 693 10.21 1.55 14.81
CA GLU A 693 10.32 2.23 13.53
C GLU A 693 9.81 3.67 13.65
N ILE A 694 10.69 4.62 13.34
CA ILE A 694 10.42 6.05 13.37
C ILE A 694 10.14 6.52 11.94
N PRO A 695 8.88 6.89 11.62
CA PRO A 695 8.51 7.35 10.29
C PRO A 695 9.15 8.71 9.94
N ASP A 696 9.15 9.03 8.65
CA ASP A 696 9.46 10.38 8.18
C ASP A 696 8.36 11.36 8.63
N TYR A 697 8.75 12.59 8.96
CA TYR A 697 7.79 13.61 9.34
C TYR A 697 6.95 14.05 8.12
N THR A 698 5.69 14.37 8.37
CA THR A 698 4.81 15.06 7.44
C THR A 698 5.25 16.52 7.25
N ASP A 699 4.82 17.15 6.16
CA ASP A 699 5.13 18.56 5.89
C ASP A 699 4.61 19.47 7.02
N GLU A 700 3.44 19.16 7.59
CA GLU A 700 2.87 19.89 8.73
C GLU A 700 3.70 19.71 10.02
N GLU A 701 4.19 18.49 10.28
CA GLU A 701 5.08 18.23 11.42
C GLU A 701 6.43 18.92 11.25
N LEU A 702 7.01 18.94 10.04
CA LEU A 702 8.25 19.65 9.76
C LEU A 702 8.11 21.16 9.93
N LEU A 703 6.96 21.74 9.57
CA LEU A 703 6.66 23.15 9.82
C LEU A 703 6.56 23.46 11.33
N LYS A 704 5.89 22.59 12.11
CA LYS A 704 5.86 22.70 13.57
C LYS A 704 7.25 22.55 14.20
N ILE A 705 8.10 21.67 13.66
CA ILE A 705 9.50 21.53 14.08
C ILE A 705 10.29 22.80 13.74
N ALA A 706 10.08 23.39 12.56
CA ALA A 706 10.72 24.64 12.16
C ALA A 706 10.35 25.78 13.12
N ASP A 707 9.08 25.91 13.48
CA ASP A 707 8.61 26.89 14.45
C ASP A 707 9.31 26.70 15.82
N LYS A 708 9.31 25.47 16.38
CA LYS A 708 9.98 25.19 17.66
C LYS A 708 11.49 25.46 17.62
N MET A 709 12.17 25.10 16.53
CA MET A 709 13.61 25.35 16.38
C MET A 709 13.92 26.84 16.26
N ALA A 710 13.12 27.59 15.49
CA ALA A 710 13.25 29.03 15.37
C ALA A 710 13.01 29.73 16.72
N GLU A 711 11.98 29.33 17.47
CA GLU A 711 11.71 29.85 18.82
C GLU A 711 12.90 29.61 19.77
N GLY A 712 13.49 28.41 19.74
CA GLY A 712 14.69 28.09 20.52
C GLY A 712 15.92 28.93 20.14
N MET A 713 15.97 29.42 18.90
CA MET A 713 17.00 30.36 18.42
C MET A 713 16.63 31.83 18.68
N GLY A 714 15.44 32.12 19.22
CA GLY A 714 14.94 33.47 19.46
C GLY A 714 14.26 34.15 18.27
N PHE A 715 13.82 33.39 17.27
CA PHE A 715 13.17 33.88 16.05
C PHE A 715 11.72 33.41 15.92
N ILE A 716 10.92 34.18 15.18
CA ILE A 716 9.55 33.85 14.80
C ILE A 716 9.48 33.74 13.26
N ILE A 717 8.89 32.66 12.76
CA ILE A 717 8.71 32.47 11.31
C ILE A 717 7.40 33.13 10.88
N THR A 718 7.47 34.10 9.95
CA THR A 718 6.28 34.75 9.39
C THR A 718 5.47 33.79 8.52
N GLU A 719 4.18 34.07 8.27
CA GLU A 719 3.35 33.27 7.35
C GLU A 719 3.96 33.14 5.95
N SER A 720 4.61 34.20 5.45
CA SER A 720 5.40 34.15 4.22
C SER A 720 6.62 33.23 4.34
N GLY A 721 7.31 33.23 5.48
CA GLY A 721 8.40 32.31 5.78
C GLY A 721 7.96 30.86 5.85
N LYS A 722 6.81 30.56 6.48
CA LYS A 722 6.24 29.20 6.54
C LYS A 722 5.88 28.67 5.16
N LYS A 723 5.30 29.52 4.30
CA LYS A 723 5.07 29.18 2.89
C LYS A 723 6.37 28.88 2.14
N ALA A 724 7.42 29.66 2.38
CA ALA A 724 8.72 29.42 1.79
C ALA A 724 9.35 28.11 2.29
N ILE A 725 9.25 27.80 3.59
CA ILE A 725 9.71 26.52 4.15
C ILE A 725 8.94 25.34 3.55
N SER A 726 7.61 25.44 3.41
CA SER A 726 6.81 24.38 2.77
C SER A 726 7.27 24.13 1.32
N GLU A 727 7.58 25.19 0.58
CA GLU A 727 8.12 25.10 -0.77
C GLU A 727 9.56 24.52 -0.78
N CYS A 728 10.41 24.88 0.18
CA CYS A 728 11.72 24.26 0.38
C CYS A 728 11.61 22.75 0.70
N ILE A 729 10.68 22.34 1.57
CA ILE A 729 10.41 20.94 1.89
C ILE A 729 9.96 20.19 0.63
N LYS A 730 8.99 20.73 -0.12
CA LYS A 730 8.52 20.14 -1.38
C LYS A 730 9.62 20.03 -2.43
N ARG A 731 10.52 21.01 -2.50
CA ARG A 731 11.68 21.00 -3.39
C ARG A 731 12.66 19.90 -3.00
N GLU A 732 12.95 19.70 -1.72
CA GLU A 732 13.99 18.78 -1.25
C GLU A 732 13.50 17.33 -1.07
N ARG A 733 12.21 17.12 -0.76
CA ARG A 733 11.58 15.81 -0.55
C ARG A 733 11.31 15.07 -1.88
N VAL A 734 12.38 14.74 -2.59
CA VAL A 734 12.36 14.05 -3.90
C VAL A 734 13.03 12.67 -3.86
N ASP A 735 13.78 12.35 -2.79
CA ASP A 735 14.48 11.07 -2.57
C ASP A 735 13.92 10.35 -1.32
N GLU A 736 14.08 9.03 -1.25
CA GLU A 736 13.72 8.18 -0.08
C GLU A 736 14.62 8.46 1.15
N LYS A 737 15.66 9.29 0.99
CA LYS A 737 16.66 9.63 2.02
C LYS A 737 16.56 11.06 2.55
N PHE A 738 15.39 11.70 2.44
CA PHE A 738 15.17 13.04 2.96
C PHE A 738 15.58 13.14 4.44
N SER A 739 16.34 14.18 4.81
CA SER A 739 16.97 14.28 6.13
C SER A 739 16.08 14.92 7.21
N ASN A 740 14.78 15.08 6.93
CA ASN A 740 13.76 15.43 7.92
C ASN A 740 14.13 16.66 8.78
N ALA A 741 14.11 16.56 10.11
CA ALA A 741 14.40 17.68 11.01
C ALA A 741 15.84 18.22 10.86
N ARG A 742 16.77 17.43 10.30
CA ARG A 742 18.14 17.89 9.98
C ARG A 742 18.10 18.91 8.83
N PHE A 743 17.30 18.66 7.80
CA PHE A 743 17.06 19.63 6.71
C PHE A 743 16.51 20.95 7.25
N ILE A 744 15.50 20.90 8.13
CA ILE A 744 14.92 22.11 8.72
C ILE A 744 15.94 22.92 9.49
N ARG A 745 16.82 22.27 10.27
CA ARG A 745 17.92 22.92 10.98
C ARG A 745 18.90 23.60 10.02
N ASP A 746 19.30 22.90 8.97
CA ASP A 746 20.23 23.44 7.97
C ASP A 746 19.60 24.63 7.23
N LEU A 747 18.30 24.54 6.92
CA LEU A 747 17.51 25.60 6.30
C LEU A 747 17.41 26.84 7.20
N LEU A 748 17.14 26.68 8.51
CA LEU A 748 17.10 27.78 9.47
C LEU A 748 18.48 28.42 9.67
N ASN A 749 19.55 27.62 9.72
CA ASN A 749 20.91 28.13 9.78
C ASN A 749 21.27 28.96 8.54
N GLN A 750 20.81 28.53 7.36
CA GLN A 750 20.97 29.30 6.13
C GLN A 750 20.13 30.58 6.16
N ALA A 751 18.89 30.51 6.64
CA ALA A 751 18.02 31.67 6.78
C ALA A 751 18.59 32.71 7.74
N TYR A 752 19.25 32.28 8.82
CA TYR A 752 19.97 33.18 9.73
C TYR A 752 21.11 33.94 9.04
N ARG A 753 21.90 33.26 8.20
CA ARG A 753 22.95 33.93 7.41
C ARG A 753 22.36 34.93 6.43
N ASN A 754 21.30 34.53 5.72
CA ASN A 754 20.62 35.39 4.74
C ASN A 754 19.95 36.60 5.42
N LEU A 755 19.44 36.44 6.64
CA LEU A 755 18.91 37.54 7.47
C LEU A 755 20.03 38.53 7.83
N ALA A 756 21.21 38.04 8.19
CA ALA A 756 22.37 38.88 8.49
C ALA A 756 22.80 39.71 7.26
N ASP A 757 22.83 39.09 6.08
CA ASP A 757 23.13 39.78 4.83
C ASP A 757 22.03 40.81 4.46
N ARG A 758 20.75 40.47 4.68
CA ARG A 758 19.60 41.36 4.44
C ARG A 758 19.63 42.61 5.33
N LEU A 759 20.10 42.49 6.57
CA LEU A 759 20.13 43.58 7.55
C LEU A 759 21.43 44.39 7.53
N ALA A 760 22.40 44.04 6.68
CA ALA A 760 23.70 44.67 6.59
C ALA A 760 23.66 46.15 6.14
N ASP A 761 22.63 46.56 5.38
CA ASP A 761 22.53 47.90 4.77
C ASP A 761 21.89 49.00 5.66
N GLY A 762 21.60 48.71 6.94
CA GLY A 762 21.40 49.73 7.98
C GLY A 762 20.06 50.47 8.01
N THR A 763 19.06 49.86 8.67
CA THR A 763 18.11 50.44 9.65
C THR A 763 17.16 49.31 10.03
N TYR A 764 17.31 48.72 11.21
CA TYR A 764 16.51 47.58 11.65
C TYR A 764 15.65 47.94 12.86
N THR A 765 14.46 47.33 12.92
CA THR A 765 13.56 47.42 14.06
C THR A 765 13.75 46.20 14.96
N LYS A 766 13.27 46.27 16.21
CA LYS A 766 13.25 45.10 17.11
C LYS A 766 12.52 43.91 16.48
N GLU A 767 11.50 44.17 15.66
CA GLU A 767 10.77 43.13 14.93
C GLU A 767 11.57 42.52 13.78
N SER A 768 12.33 43.31 13.01
CA SER A 768 13.12 42.77 11.88
C SER A 768 14.30 41.91 12.34
N LEU A 769 14.77 42.10 13.57
CA LEU A 769 15.81 41.26 14.19
C LEU A 769 15.29 39.91 14.71
N MET A 770 13.97 39.74 14.83
CA MET A 770 13.33 38.57 15.45
C MET A 770 12.48 37.76 14.47
N LYS A 771 12.42 38.11 13.18
CA LYS A 771 11.51 37.50 12.20
C LYS A 771 12.21 36.97 10.97
N PHE A 772 11.93 35.71 10.61
CA PHE A 772 12.29 35.15 9.31
C PHE A 772 11.17 35.40 8.27
N GLU A 773 11.57 35.91 7.10
CA GLU A 773 10.72 36.17 5.95
C GLU A 773 11.02 35.21 4.79
N ALA A 774 10.15 35.15 3.78
CA ALA A 774 10.31 34.26 2.63
C ALA A 774 11.65 34.45 1.89
N ILE A 775 12.14 35.69 1.84
CA ILE A 775 13.42 36.03 1.22
C ILE A 775 14.61 35.41 1.94
N ASP A 776 14.53 35.24 3.26
CA ASP A 776 15.59 34.63 4.06
C ASP A 776 15.73 33.13 3.72
N PHE A 777 14.67 32.48 3.24
CA PHE A 777 14.70 31.10 2.76
C PHE A 777 15.06 30.97 1.27
N GLY A 778 15.45 32.06 0.60
CA GLY A 778 15.84 32.04 -0.81
C GLY A 778 14.68 31.90 -1.80
N ILE A 779 13.43 32.13 -1.36
CA ILE A 779 12.24 32.05 -2.21
C ILE A 779 11.65 33.44 -2.43
N LYS A 780 11.63 33.89 -3.70
CA LYS A 780 10.83 35.04 -4.12
C LYS A 780 9.38 34.60 -4.32
N LEU A 781 8.53 34.79 -3.30
CA LEU A 781 7.10 34.53 -3.42
C LEU A 781 6.40 35.65 -4.20
N SER A 782 6.49 35.59 -5.54
CA SER A 782 5.54 36.21 -6.47
C SER A 782 5.93 35.88 -7.91
N ARG A 783 5.01 35.23 -8.65
CA ARG A 783 4.47 35.64 -9.96
C ARG A 783 3.44 34.62 -10.41
N LYS A 784 2.49 35.03 -11.26
CA LYS A 784 1.53 34.08 -11.84
C LYS A 784 2.28 33.16 -12.82
N PRO A 785 1.99 31.85 -12.87
CA PRO A 785 2.60 30.92 -13.82
C PRO A 785 2.63 31.43 -15.27
N GLU A 786 1.60 32.18 -15.67
CA GLU A 786 1.47 32.77 -16.99
C GLU A 786 2.54 33.84 -17.31
N GLU A 787 2.99 34.60 -16.31
CA GLU A 787 4.01 35.64 -16.48
C GLU A 787 5.39 35.01 -16.76
N GLU A 788 5.73 33.93 -16.05
CA GLU A 788 7.00 33.21 -16.24
C GLU A 788 7.09 32.51 -17.60
N ILE A 789 5.96 31.95 -18.08
CA ILE A 789 5.87 31.35 -19.42
C ILE A 789 6.09 32.44 -20.47
N ASN A 790 5.47 33.61 -20.30
CA ASN A 790 5.61 34.72 -21.24
C ASN A 790 7.04 35.29 -21.27
N GLU A 791 7.74 35.35 -20.13
CA GLU A 791 9.16 35.73 -20.08
C GLU A 791 10.07 34.70 -20.78
N SER A 792 9.81 33.41 -20.60
CA SER A 792 10.55 32.34 -21.27
C SER A 792 10.33 32.37 -22.79
N LEU A 793 9.09 32.63 -23.24
CA LEU A 793 8.77 32.84 -24.66
C LEU A 793 9.38 34.13 -25.22
N ALA A 794 9.44 35.21 -24.43
CA ALA A 794 10.12 36.43 -24.84
C ALA A 794 11.64 36.21 -25.01
N SER A 795 12.24 35.45 -24.09
CA SER A 795 13.65 35.03 -24.15
C SER A 795 13.91 34.19 -25.40
N LEU A 796 13.03 33.23 -25.72
CA LEU A 796 13.09 32.46 -26.95
C LEU A 796 13.01 33.34 -28.20
N LYS A 797 12.05 34.28 -28.25
CA LYS A 797 11.88 35.21 -29.37
C LYS A 797 13.08 36.11 -29.58
N SER A 798 13.78 36.50 -28.51
CA SER A 798 14.97 37.35 -28.56
C SER A 798 16.21 36.68 -29.15
N LEU A 799 16.26 35.35 -29.19
CA LEU A 799 17.38 34.63 -29.83
C LEU A 799 17.41 34.97 -31.32
N ILE A 800 18.60 35.13 -31.90
CA ILE A 800 18.74 35.38 -33.35
C ILE A 800 18.43 34.09 -34.11
N GLY A 801 17.72 34.20 -35.24
CA GLY A 801 17.35 33.06 -36.10
C GLY A 801 16.43 32.03 -35.45
N LEU A 802 16.67 30.74 -35.75
CA LEU A 802 15.93 29.59 -35.20
C LEU A 802 14.43 29.57 -35.50
N LYS A 803 14.02 30.00 -36.70
CA LYS A 803 12.60 30.09 -37.07
C LYS A 803 11.86 28.75 -36.90
N ALA A 804 12.46 27.65 -37.35
CA ALA A 804 11.88 26.30 -37.22
C ALA A 804 11.73 25.89 -35.75
N ALA A 805 12.81 25.96 -34.96
CA ALA A 805 12.79 25.60 -33.53
C ALA A 805 11.83 26.47 -32.71
N LYS A 806 11.80 27.79 -32.96
CA LYS A 806 10.86 28.72 -32.31
C LYS A 806 9.40 28.35 -32.59
N GLY A 807 9.05 28.10 -33.85
CA GLY A 807 7.70 27.72 -34.23
C GLY A 807 7.24 26.40 -33.60
N GLN A 808 8.14 25.42 -33.48
CA GLN A 808 7.84 24.16 -32.82
C GLN A 808 7.67 24.31 -31.31
N VAL A 809 8.54 25.05 -30.63
CA VAL A 809 8.38 25.32 -29.20
C VAL A 809 7.09 26.08 -28.93
N GLU A 810 6.75 27.11 -29.72
CA GLU A 810 5.47 27.82 -29.61
C GLU A 810 4.26 26.88 -29.80
N SER A 811 4.32 25.96 -30.77
CA SER A 811 3.27 24.95 -30.99
C SER A 811 3.10 24.03 -29.78
N ILE A 812 4.20 23.56 -29.20
CA ILE A 812 4.20 22.73 -27.98
C ILE A 812 3.53 23.50 -26.84
N VAL A 813 3.95 24.75 -26.58
CA VAL A 813 3.35 25.58 -25.51
C VAL A 813 1.86 25.82 -25.75
N ASN A 814 1.45 26.12 -26.98
CA ASN A 814 0.04 26.36 -27.30
C ASN A 814 -0.81 25.10 -27.09
N SER A 815 -0.32 23.94 -27.51
CA SER A 815 -1.01 22.65 -27.28
C SER A 815 -1.19 22.35 -25.78
N MET A 816 -0.17 22.67 -24.97
CA MET A 816 -0.21 22.49 -23.52
C MET A 816 -1.17 23.45 -22.83
N ARG A 817 -1.20 24.73 -23.27
CA ARG A 817 -2.16 25.73 -22.76
C ARG A 817 -3.60 25.32 -23.00
N VAL A 818 -3.93 24.88 -24.22
CA VAL A 818 -5.28 24.40 -24.56
C VAL A 818 -5.65 23.20 -23.71
N ARG A 819 -4.74 22.24 -23.53
CA ARG A 819 -4.99 21.06 -22.68
C ARG A 819 -5.21 21.43 -21.22
N GLN A 820 -4.41 22.35 -20.67
CA GLN A 820 -4.58 22.80 -19.29
C GLN A 820 -5.97 23.45 -19.08
N GLU A 821 -6.43 24.24 -20.06
CA GLU A 821 -7.75 24.83 -20.02
C GLU A 821 -8.88 23.78 -20.14
N MET A 822 -8.67 22.70 -20.91
CA MET A 822 -9.60 21.57 -20.96
C MET A 822 -9.71 20.83 -19.62
N ILE A 823 -8.57 20.60 -18.96
CA ILE A 823 -8.51 19.99 -17.61
C ILE A 823 -9.22 20.88 -16.59
N ASN A 824 -8.95 22.19 -16.60
CA ASN A 824 -9.58 23.15 -15.70
C ASN A 824 -11.11 23.20 -15.86
N ARG A 825 -11.63 22.83 -17.03
CA ARG A 825 -13.05 22.77 -17.35
C ARG A 825 -13.67 21.39 -17.12
N GLY A 826 -12.92 20.44 -16.56
CA GLY A 826 -13.41 19.09 -16.27
C GLY A 826 -13.69 18.25 -17.52
N ILE A 827 -13.14 18.63 -18.68
CA ILE A 827 -13.28 17.85 -19.92
C ILE A 827 -12.31 16.67 -19.83
N SER A 828 -12.84 15.44 -19.72
CA SER A 828 -12.05 14.21 -19.70
C SER A 828 -11.27 14.06 -21.01
N THR A 829 -9.94 14.13 -20.94
CA THR A 829 -9.05 13.66 -22.01
C THR A 829 -8.65 12.22 -21.69
N GLU A 830 -9.60 11.30 -21.70
CA GLU A 830 -9.31 9.87 -21.59
C GLU A 830 -8.54 9.41 -22.84
N ASN A 831 -7.37 8.80 -22.59
CA ASN A 831 -6.47 8.21 -23.59
C ASN A 831 -5.85 9.18 -24.61
N SER A 832 -4.99 10.09 -24.15
CA SER A 832 -3.80 10.43 -24.92
C SER A 832 -2.70 10.83 -23.94
N ASP A 833 -1.55 10.20 -24.07
CA ASP A 833 -0.34 10.48 -23.30
C ASP A 833 -0.20 11.99 -23.00
N LEU A 834 0.33 12.35 -21.82
CA LEU A 834 1.29 13.46 -21.80
C LEU A 834 2.32 13.04 -22.86
N GLY A 835 2.11 13.45 -24.12
CA GLY A 835 2.94 13.02 -25.24
C GLY A 835 4.37 13.10 -24.77
N THR A 836 5.12 12.03 -24.97
CA THR A 836 6.39 11.79 -24.28
C THR A 836 7.19 13.09 -24.17
N MET A 837 7.55 13.48 -22.95
CA MET A 837 8.21 14.78 -22.71
C MET A 837 9.64 14.79 -23.25
N HIS A 838 10.14 13.62 -23.65
CA HIS A 838 11.47 13.44 -24.19
C HIS A 838 11.55 13.99 -25.62
N MET A 839 12.68 14.63 -25.93
CA MET A 839 12.86 15.35 -27.19
C MET A 839 14.14 14.93 -27.90
N LEU A 840 14.12 14.98 -29.23
CA LEU A 840 15.31 14.84 -30.08
C LEU A 840 15.69 16.21 -30.65
N PHE A 841 16.93 16.66 -30.44
CA PHE A 841 17.46 17.91 -31.00
C PHE A 841 18.47 17.60 -32.11
N ARG A 842 18.14 17.95 -33.35
CA ARG A 842 18.96 17.69 -34.54
C ARG A 842 19.53 18.99 -35.09
N GLY A 843 20.84 19.05 -35.32
CA GLY A 843 21.47 20.16 -36.03
C GLY A 843 22.96 20.30 -35.76
N ASN A 844 23.65 21.16 -36.50
CA ASN A 844 25.10 21.31 -36.37
C ASN A 844 25.51 21.98 -35.03
N PRO A 845 26.78 21.86 -34.61
CA PRO A 845 27.30 22.54 -33.42
C PRO A 845 27.09 24.05 -33.51
N GLY A 846 26.84 24.66 -32.36
CA GLY A 846 26.72 26.12 -32.26
C GLY A 846 25.40 26.69 -32.79
N THR A 847 24.36 25.89 -33.02
CA THR A 847 23.00 26.33 -33.42
C THR A 847 22.07 26.63 -32.24
N GLY A 848 22.55 26.64 -30.98
CA GLY A 848 21.74 27.06 -29.83
C GLY A 848 20.91 25.96 -29.14
N LYS A 849 21.15 24.68 -29.44
CA LYS A 849 20.49 23.50 -28.81
C LYS A 849 20.40 23.58 -27.29
N THR A 850 21.53 23.71 -26.59
CA THR A 850 21.58 23.78 -25.12
C THR A 850 20.82 24.99 -24.56
N THR A 851 20.85 26.13 -25.27
CA THR A 851 20.12 27.35 -24.86
C THR A 851 18.61 27.15 -24.95
N VAL A 852 18.10 26.57 -26.05
CA VAL A 852 16.67 26.28 -26.21
C VAL A 852 16.21 25.22 -25.22
N ALA A 853 17.02 24.20 -24.95
CA ALA A 853 16.70 23.15 -23.97
C ALA A 853 16.45 23.73 -22.57
N ARG A 854 17.28 24.68 -22.12
CA ARG A 854 17.09 25.38 -20.83
C ARG A 854 15.80 26.21 -20.79
N ILE A 855 15.45 26.87 -21.90
CA ILE A 855 14.21 27.65 -22.00
C ILE A 855 12.99 26.72 -21.91
N ILE A 856 13.01 25.57 -22.60
CA ILE A 856 11.95 24.56 -22.51
C ILE A 856 11.80 24.06 -21.08
N GLY A 857 12.90 23.82 -20.36
CA GLY A 857 12.87 23.45 -18.94
C GLY A 857 12.16 24.46 -18.07
N GLY A 858 12.46 25.75 -18.26
CA GLY A 858 11.76 26.85 -17.59
C GLY A 858 10.25 26.83 -17.85
N ILE A 859 9.84 26.63 -19.11
CA ILE A 859 8.42 26.59 -19.48
C ILE A 859 7.70 25.39 -18.84
N TYR A 860 8.28 24.19 -18.90
CA TYR A 860 7.69 22.99 -18.30
C TYR A 860 7.60 23.07 -16.77
N LYS A 861 8.52 23.82 -16.14
CA LYS A 861 8.45 24.15 -14.71
C LYS A 861 7.28 25.05 -14.38
N SER A 862 7.14 26.17 -15.11
CA SER A 862 6.05 27.11 -14.86
C SER A 862 4.68 26.49 -15.14
N LEU A 863 4.59 25.48 -16.01
CA LEU A 863 3.38 24.68 -16.24
C LEU A 863 3.11 23.61 -15.16
N GLY A 864 4.01 23.43 -14.19
CA GLY A 864 3.88 22.41 -13.14
C GLY A 864 4.10 20.97 -13.61
N ILE A 865 4.60 20.79 -14.83
CA ILE A 865 4.89 19.47 -15.42
C ILE A 865 6.23 18.95 -14.89
N LEU A 866 7.28 19.77 -14.92
CA LEU A 866 8.56 19.47 -14.27
C LEU A 866 8.65 20.18 -12.92
N LYS A 867 8.82 19.43 -11.83
CA LYS A 867 8.94 20.00 -10.48
C LYS A 867 10.20 20.86 -10.30
N ARG A 868 11.26 20.61 -11.07
CA ARG A 868 12.59 21.25 -11.01
C ARG A 868 13.15 21.56 -12.41
N GLY A 869 12.46 22.35 -13.24
CA GLY A 869 12.96 22.67 -14.60
C GLY A 869 14.23 23.53 -14.67
N ASP A 870 14.77 23.99 -13.54
CA ASP A 870 16.09 24.59 -13.37
C ASP A 870 17.22 23.56 -13.21
N VAL A 871 16.87 22.31 -12.85
CA VAL A 871 17.83 21.20 -12.87
C VAL A 871 18.08 20.81 -14.31
N PHE A 872 19.29 21.10 -14.77
CA PHE A 872 19.77 20.82 -16.13
C PHE A 872 21.10 20.08 -16.04
N VAL A 873 21.08 18.77 -16.26
CA VAL A 873 22.27 17.92 -16.27
C VAL A 873 22.68 17.69 -17.71
N GLU A 874 23.81 18.26 -18.10
CA GLU A 874 24.42 18.06 -19.40
C GLU A 874 25.44 16.93 -19.30
N CYS A 875 25.35 15.93 -20.18
CA CYS A 875 26.26 14.79 -20.19
C CYS A 875 26.62 14.33 -21.60
N THR A 876 27.68 13.55 -21.72
CA THR A 876 28.14 12.90 -22.96
C THR A 876 28.30 11.39 -22.73
N ARG A 877 28.60 10.61 -23.79
CA ARG A 877 28.86 9.17 -23.67
C ARG A 877 29.85 8.81 -22.55
N GLY A 878 30.91 9.61 -22.36
CA GLY A 878 31.94 9.32 -21.35
C GLY A 878 31.41 9.29 -19.91
N GLU A 879 30.29 9.96 -19.65
CA GLU A 879 29.65 10.02 -18.34
C GLU A 879 28.57 8.95 -18.16
N LEU A 880 27.97 8.46 -19.25
CA LEU A 880 26.95 7.41 -19.21
C LEU A 880 27.58 6.01 -19.24
N VAL A 881 28.64 5.83 -20.03
CA VAL A 881 29.24 4.51 -20.29
C VAL A 881 30.35 4.17 -19.28
N GLY A 882 30.31 2.96 -18.73
CA GLY A 882 31.30 2.43 -17.78
C GLY A 882 32.57 1.91 -18.47
N LYS A 883 33.63 1.66 -17.67
CA LYS A 883 34.88 1.04 -18.15
C LYS A 883 34.88 -0.49 -18.05
N TYR A 884 33.94 -1.06 -17.29
CA TYR A 884 33.83 -2.50 -16.99
C TYR A 884 32.38 -2.97 -17.19
N GLN A 885 32.20 -4.24 -17.53
CA GLN A 885 30.89 -4.84 -17.81
C GLN A 885 30.00 -4.82 -16.55
N GLY A 886 28.75 -4.36 -16.68
CA GLY A 886 27.80 -4.21 -15.55
C GLY A 886 27.89 -2.87 -14.80
N HIS A 887 28.91 -2.04 -15.06
CA HIS A 887 29.04 -0.72 -14.43
C HIS A 887 28.33 0.40 -15.22
N THR A 888 28.00 0.16 -16.49
CA THR A 888 27.34 1.15 -17.36
C THR A 888 25.92 1.46 -16.90
N ALA A 889 25.15 0.43 -16.52
CA ALA A 889 23.79 0.64 -16.01
C ALA A 889 23.78 1.49 -14.72
N GLU A 890 24.68 1.22 -13.78
CA GLU A 890 24.78 1.99 -12.52
C GLU A 890 25.17 3.45 -12.80
N LYS A 891 26.21 3.66 -13.62
CA LYS A 891 26.67 4.99 -13.98
C LYS A 891 25.60 5.81 -14.74
N THR A 892 24.88 5.17 -15.66
CA THR A 892 23.74 5.79 -16.35
C THR A 892 22.64 6.17 -15.35
N LYS A 893 22.30 5.28 -14.41
CA LYS A 893 21.32 5.56 -13.35
C LYS A 893 21.75 6.70 -12.43
N GLU A 894 23.03 6.82 -12.09
CA GLU A 894 23.55 7.94 -11.29
C GLU A 894 23.40 9.28 -12.02
N VAL A 895 23.72 9.34 -13.30
CA VAL A 895 23.55 10.57 -14.10
C VAL A 895 22.07 10.92 -14.24
N VAL A 896 21.22 9.93 -14.51
CA VAL A 896 19.76 10.11 -14.50
C VAL A 896 19.26 10.61 -13.15
N LYS A 897 19.76 10.04 -12.03
CA LYS A 897 19.38 10.44 -10.67
C LYS A 897 19.60 11.93 -10.43
N LYS A 898 20.70 12.49 -10.95
CA LYS A 898 21.00 13.93 -10.86
C LYS A 898 19.99 14.80 -11.62
N ALA A 899 19.36 14.25 -12.68
CA ALA A 899 18.44 14.96 -13.55
C ALA A 899 16.95 14.81 -13.17
N VAL A 900 16.62 13.94 -12.20
CA VAL A 900 15.23 13.70 -11.78
C VAL A 900 14.58 14.99 -11.27
N GLY A 901 13.38 15.27 -11.77
CA GLY A 901 12.63 16.50 -11.55
C GLY A 901 12.89 17.56 -12.62
N GLY A 902 13.94 17.42 -13.43
CA GLY A 902 14.38 18.40 -14.44
C GLY A 902 14.75 17.76 -15.78
N ILE A 903 15.83 18.25 -16.39
CA ILE A 903 16.28 17.88 -17.74
C ILE A 903 17.60 17.12 -17.67
N LEU A 904 17.64 15.95 -18.33
CA LEU A 904 18.86 15.27 -18.75
C LEU A 904 19.13 15.60 -20.22
N PHE A 905 20.16 16.38 -20.49
CA PHE A 905 20.59 16.75 -21.83
C PHE A 905 21.83 15.92 -22.22
N VAL A 906 21.66 15.00 -23.16
CA VAL A 906 22.74 14.16 -23.69
C VAL A 906 23.26 14.79 -24.98
N ASP A 907 24.44 15.43 -24.91
CA ASP A 907 25.10 15.98 -26.09
C ASP A 907 25.86 14.89 -26.85
N GLU A 908 25.92 15.03 -28.18
CA GLU A 908 26.45 14.03 -29.11
C GLU A 908 25.92 12.61 -28.84
N ALA A 909 24.61 12.50 -28.61
CA ALA A 909 23.94 11.28 -28.18
C ALA A 909 24.09 10.11 -29.18
N TYR A 910 24.29 10.38 -30.47
CA TYR A 910 24.60 9.38 -31.50
C TYR A 910 25.84 8.54 -31.13
N SER A 911 26.78 9.10 -30.36
CA SER A 911 27.96 8.37 -29.91
C SER A 911 27.62 7.19 -29.01
N LEU A 912 26.43 7.14 -28.37
CA LEU A 912 25.94 5.99 -27.59
C LEU A 912 25.72 4.74 -28.45
N TYR A 913 25.65 4.89 -29.78
CA TYR A 913 25.51 3.78 -30.72
C TYR A 913 26.67 3.77 -31.73
N GLN A 914 27.64 2.88 -31.54
CA GLN A 914 28.80 2.71 -32.43
C GLN A 914 28.74 1.41 -33.28
N GLY A 915 27.53 0.88 -33.51
CA GLY A 915 27.30 -0.37 -34.26
C GLY A 915 26.99 -1.57 -33.38
N GLU A 916 26.90 -2.76 -33.97
CA GLU A 916 26.34 -3.93 -33.27
C GLU A 916 27.22 -4.52 -32.15
N ASN A 917 28.52 -4.27 -32.20
CA ASN A 917 29.49 -4.81 -31.25
C ASN A 917 29.70 -3.94 -30.01
N ASP A 918 29.04 -2.78 -29.91
CA ASP A 918 29.13 -1.87 -28.76
C ASP A 918 28.12 -2.26 -27.66
N SER A 919 28.45 -3.30 -26.90
CA SER A 919 27.61 -3.80 -25.81
C SER A 919 27.39 -2.77 -24.70
N PHE A 920 28.39 -1.93 -24.41
CA PHE A 920 28.29 -0.91 -23.36
C PHE A 920 27.38 0.25 -23.75
N GLY A 921 27.46 0.73 -25.00
CA GLY A 921 26.57 1.78 -25.50
C GLY A 921 25.09 1.34 -25.50
N ARG A 922 24.83 0.10 -25.93
CA ARG A 922 23.49 -0.51 -25.86
C ARG A 922 22.95 -0.60 -24.43
N GLU A 923 23.78 -1.05 -23.48
CA GLU A 923 23.41 -1.13 -22.07
C GLU A 923 23.02 0.26 -21.50
N ALA A 924 23.73 1.32 -21.90
CA ALA A 924 23.39 2.70 -21.52
C ALA A 924 22.04 3.13 -22.12
N ILE A 925 21.78 2.83 -23.39
CA ILE A 925 20.51 3.15 -24.07
C ILE A 925 19.35 2.39 -23.43
N ASP A 926 19.48 1.09 -23.20
CA ASP A 926 18.43 0.26 -22.58
C ASP A 926 18.12 0.73 -21.16
N THR A 927 19.16 1.09 -20.40
CA THR A 927 19.00 1.69 -19.08
C THR A 927 18.28 3.03 -19.19
N LEU A 928 18.66 3.90 -20.12
CA LEU A 928 18.01 5.19 -20.33
C LEU A 928 16.53 5.04 -20.71
N ILE A 929 16.18 4.08 -21.57
CA ILE A 929 14.80 3.76 -21.94
C ILE A 929 13.98 3.30 -20.72
N ALA A 930 14.52 2.40 -19.90
CA ALA A 930 13.86 1.95 -18.68
C ALA A 930 13.63 3.12 -17.70
N GLU A 931 14.61 4.02 -17.58
CA GLU A 931 14.52 5.20 -16.74
C GLU A 931 13.50 6.24 -17.27
N MET A 932 13.43 6.42 -18.59
CA MET A 932 12.40 7.25 -19.24
C MET A 932 10.98 6.73 -18.95
N GLU A 933 10.79 5.40 -18.93
CA GLU A 933 9.50 4.79 -18.60
C GLU A 933 9.16 4.93 -17.11
N ASN A 934 10.09 4.55 -16.24
CA ASN A 934 9.90 4.55 -14.79
C ASN A 934 9.76 5.96 -14.19
N LYS A 935 10.22 6.99 -14.92
CA LYS A 935 10.23 8.39 -14.47
C LYS A 935 9.50 9.32 -15.45
N ARG A 936 8.55 8.78 -16.21
CA ARG A 936 7.80 9.47 -17.28
C ARG A 936 7.09 10.77 -16.86
N ASP A 937 6.81 10.95 -15.58
CA ASP A 937 6.10 12.09 -14.99
C ASP A 937 7.04 13.16 -14.39
N ARG A 938 8.35 12.88 -14.35
CA ARG A 938 9.31 13.71 -13.60
C ARG A 938 10.71 13.79 -14.21
N LEU A 939 10.95 13.24 -15.39
CA LEU A 939 12.24 13.32 -16.08
C LEU A 939 12.03 13.70 -17.55
N MET A 940 12.67 14.78 -17.99
CA MET A 940 12.79 15.11 -19.41
C MET A 940 14.17 14.69 -19.91
N VAL A 941 14.20 13.92 -21.00
CA VAL A 941 15.45 13.50 -21.64
C VAL A 941 15.52 14.16 -23.01
N ILE A 942 16.58 14.92 -23.27
CA ILE A 942 16.83 15.58 -24.55
C ILE A 942 18.10 14.96 -25.14
N LEU A 943 17.96 14.26 -26.26
CA LEU A 943 19.08 13.71 -27.01
C LEU A 943 19.47 14.68 -28.12
N ALA A 944 20.71 15.16 -28.12
CA ALA A 944 21.19 16.16 -29.08
C ALA A 944 22.32 15.61 -29.97
N GLY A 945 22.33 15.97 -31.25
CA GLY A 945 23.40 15.59 -32.18
C GLY A 945 23.20 16.08 -33.61
N TYR A 946 24.05 15.60 -34.52
CA TYR A 946 23.94 15.88 -35.96
C TYR A 946 22.71 15.20 -36.55
N LYS A 947 22.13 15.80 -37.59
CA LYS A 947 20.85 15.36 -38.16
C LYS A 947 20.88 13.89 -38.60
N ASP A 948 21.81 13.55 -39.49
CA ASP A 948 21.88 12.20 -40.07
C ASP A 948 22.24 11.14 -39.01
N ASP A 949 23.13 11.46 -38.07
CA ASP A 949 23.56 10.54 -37.01
C ASP A 949 22.45 10.26 -35.99
N MET A 950 21.64 11.27 -35.65
CA MET A 950 20.52 11.09 -34.74
C MET A 950 19.36 10.34 -35.39
N ASP A 951 19.15 10.51 -36.70
CA ASP A 951 18.18 9.72 -37.46
C ASP A 951 18.59 8.23 -37.46
N ASN A 952 19.88 7.94 -37.68
CA ASN A 952 20.43 6.58 -37.57
C ASN A 952 20.26 5.98 -36.15
N LEU A 953 20.50 6.76 -35.09
CA LEU A 953 20.32 6.33 -33.70
C LEU A 953 18.85 5.94 -33.41
N LEU A 954 17.90 6.75 -33.87
CA LEU A 954 16.47 6.47 -33.67
C LEU A 954 15.99 5.26 -34.48
N GLU A 955 16.49 5.07 -35.70
CA GLU A 955 16.13 3.90 -36.52
C GLU A 955 16.69 2.60 -35.94
N ALA A 956 17.89 2.66 -35.35
CA ALA A 956 18.53 1.51 -34.74
C ALA A 956 17.87 1.02 -33.43
N ASN A 957 17.06 1.85 -32.76
CA ASN A 957 16.43 1.47 -31.49
C ASN A 957 14.93 1.87 -31.43
N SER A 958 14.05 0.88 -31.59
CA SER A 958 12.60 1.05 -31.53
C SER A 958 12.07 1.53 -30.16
N GLY A 959 12.82 1.27 -29.09
CA GLY A 959 12.50 1.71 -27.72
C GLY A 959 12.69 3.22 -27.52
N LEU A 960 13.72 3.82 -28.13
CA LEU A 960 13.89 5.28 -28.18
C LEU A 960 12.84 5.91 -29.11
N LYS A 961 12.62 5.33 -30.29
CA LYS A 961 11.66 5.84 -31.28
C LYS A 961 10.23 5.91 -30.75
N SER A 962 9.82 4.95 -29.91
CA SER A 962 8.48 4.95 -29.29
C SER A 962 8.34 5.94 -28.12
N ARG A 963 9.46 6.41 -27.55
CA ARG A 963 9.49 7.30 -26.37
C ARG A 963 9.89 8.74 -26.69
N ILE A 964 10.31 9.03 -27.91
CA ILE A 964 10.69 10.39 -28.33
C ILE A 964 9.83 10.77 -29.53
N ASN A 965 8.77 11.51 -29.24
CA ASN A 965 7.73 11.85 -30.23
C ASN A 965 7.93 13.27 -30.77
N THR A 966 8.76 14.05 -30.10
CA THR A 966 9.03 15.46 -30.39
C THR A 966 10.44 15.61 -30.92
N VAL A 967 10.56 16.08 -32.17
CA VAL A 967 11.86 16.31 -32.83
C VAL A 967 11.98 17.79 -33.19
N ILE A 968 13.07 18.41 -32.72
CA ILE A 968 13.38 19.82 -32.98
C ILE A 968 14.61 19.95 -33.88
N ASP A 969 14.40 20.57 -35.03
CA ASP A 969 15.44 20.86 -36.01
C ASP A 969 16.04 22.26 -35.80
N PHE A 970 17.36 22.28 -35.70
CA PHE A 970 18.17 23.48 -35.55
C PHE A 970 18.95 23.72 -36.83
N GLU A 971 18.45 24.66 -37.64
CA GLU A 971 19.06 25.09 -38.89
C GLU A 971 20.35 25.87 -38.63
N ASP A 972 21.27 25.83 -39.60
CA ASP A 972 22.46 26.68 -39.59
C ASP A 972 22.05 28.14 -39.73
N TYR A 973 22.77 29.02 -39.04
CA TYR A 973 22.52 30.45 -39.13
C TYR A 973 22.96 30.99 -40.49
N SER A 974 22.15 31.84 -41.08
CA SER A 974 22.54 32.62 -42.25
C SER A 974 23.70 33.57 -41.95
N LEU A 975 24.40 34.02 -42.99
CA LEU A 975 25.51 34.98 -42.86
C LEU A 975 25.10 36.26 -42.12
N GLU A 976 23.87 36.74 -42.31
CA GLU A 976 23.34 37.91 -41.64
C GLU A 976 23.08 37.64 -40.15
N GLU A 977 22.47 36.50 -39.82
CA GLU A 977 22.25 36.08 -38.43
C GLU A 977 23.57 35.87 -37.67
N LEU A 978 24.61 35.34 -38.33
CA LEU A 978 25.93 35.17 -37.74
C LEU A 978 26.61 36.52 -37.41
N LEU A 979 26.38 37.55 -38.22
CA LEU A 979 26.84 38.91 -37.95
C LEU A 979 26.09 39.57 -36.79
N ASP A 980 24.79 39.33 -36.70
CA ASP A 980 23.98 39.78 -35.57
C ASP A 980 24.44 39.11 -34.27
N ILE A 981 24.77 37.81 -34.32
CA ILE A 981 25.31 37.06 -33.18
C ILE A 981 26.65 37.67 -32.74
N PHE A 982 27.54 37.96 -33.69
CA PHE A 982 28.81 38.63 -33.42
C PHE A 982 28.61 39.98 -32.72
N THR A 983 27.70 40.81 -33.25
CA THR A 983 27.38 42.13 -32.70
C THR A 983 26.82 42.04 -31.28
N ASN A 984 25.91 41.09 -31.03
CA ASN A 984 25.37 40.84 -29.68
C ASN A 984 26.43 40.33 -28.70
N MET A 985 27.36 39.48 -29.13
CA MET A 985 28.46 39.01 -28.27
C MET A 985 29.40 40.15 -27.87
N ILE A 986 29.69 41.08 -28.77
CA ILE A 986 30.48 42.29 -28.48
C ILE A 986 29.76 43.16 -27.45
N LYS A 987 28.47 43.45 -27.67
CA LYS A 987 27.66 44.30 -26.79
C LYS A 987 27.56 43.70 -25.37
N ASN A 988 27.35 42.39 -25.27
CA ASN A 988 27.27 41.69 -23.98
C ASN A 988 28.59 41.70 -23.20
N ARG A 989 29.73 41.87 -23.88
CA ARG A 989 31.05 42.04 -23.25
C ARG A 989 31.38 43.50 -22.93
N GLY A 990 30.47 44.44 -23.20
CA GLY A 990 30.70 45.87 -23.00
C GLY A 990 31.71 46.48 -23.96
N LEU A 991 31.97 45.82 -25.10
CA LEU A 991 32.89 46.27 -26.13
C LEU A 991 32.14 47.02 -27.24
N ASN A 992 32.85 47.89 -27.95
CA ASN A 992 32.42 48.59 -29.15
C ASN A 992 33.35 48.24 -30.32
N TYR A 993 32.97 48.59 -31.55
CA TYR A 993 33.85 48.48 -32.72
C TYR A 993 33.74 49.72 -33.61
N SER A 994 34.80 50.02 -34.38
CA SER A 994 34.77 51.10 -35.37
C SER A 994 34.07 50.70 -36.67
N ASP A 995 33.59 51.68 -37.44
CA ASP A 995 32.73 51.48 -38.63
C ASP A 995 33.29 50.48 -39.67
N ASN A 996 34.62 50.36 -39.76
CA ASN A 996 35.29 49.48 -40.72
C ASN A 996 35.48 48.02 -40.25
N VAL A 997 35.08 47.69 -39.02
CA VAL A 997 35.24 46.33 -38.46
C VAL A 997 34.17 45.38 -38.99
N LEU A 998 32.90 45.79 -38.98
CA LEU A 998 31.77 44.92 -39.33
C LEU A 998 31.81 44.41 -40.78
N PRO A 999 32.11 45.22 -41.81
CA PRO A 999 32.25 44.73 -43.19
C PRO A 999 33.36 43.68 -43.35
N LYS A 1000 34.42 43.81 -42.56
CA LYS A 1000 35.59 42.94 -42.61
C LYS A 1000 35.36 41.63 -41.87
N VAL A 1001 34.68 41.68 -40.73
CA VAL A 1001 34.20 40.49 -40.02
C VAL A 1001 33.21 39.72 -40.90
N LYS A 1002 32.35 40.40 -41.66
CA LYS A 1002 31.48 39.77 -42.67
C LYS A 1002 32.27 39.00 -43.72
N GLU A 1003 33.37 39.56 -44.22
CA GLU A 1003 34.25 38.87 -45.18
C GLU A 1003 34.89 37.62 -44.57
N GLU A 1004 35.41 37.71 -43.35
CA GLU A 1004 36.04 36.59 -42.63
C GLU A 1004 35.04 35.49 -42.26
N ILE A 1005 33.83 35.86 -41.81
CA ILE A 1005 32.75 34.90 -41.61
C ILE A 1005 32.40 34.24 -42.95
N ASN A 1006 32.25 35.00 -44.04
CA ASN A 1006 31.87 34.44 -45.34
C ASN A 1006 32.93 33.46 -45.89
N LYS A 1007 34.22 33.73 -45.69
CA LYS A 1007 35.30 32.78 -46.07
C LYS A 1007 35.17 31.45 -45.33
N LYS A 1008 35.00 31.52 -44.01
CA LYS A 1008 34.91 30.33 -43.17
C LYS A 1008 33.54 29.63 -43.24
N TYR A 1009 32.49 30.36 -43.55
CA TYR A 1009 31.13 29.83 -43.73
C TYR A 1009 31.04 28.84 -44.91
N MET A 1010 31.96 28.97 -45.89
CA MET A 1010 32.09 28.02 -46.99
C MET A 1010 32.87 26.74 -46.59
N GLU A 1011 33.48 26.70 -45.41
CA GLU A 1011 34.13 25.51 -44.86
C GLU A 1011 33.09 24.61 -44.18
N LYS A 1012 33.19 23.31 -44.41
CA LYS A 1012 32.17 22.32 -43.99
C LYS A 1012 31.96 22.25 -42.47
N ASP A 1013 32.92 22.73 -41.67
CA ASP A 1013 32.98 22.55 -40.20
C ASP A 1013 32.96 23.87 -39.40
N PHE A 1014 32.46 24.99 -39.96
CA PHE A 1014 32.54 26.31 -39.33
C PHE A 1014 31.92 26.42 -37.92
N GLY A 1015 30.97 25.55 -37.57
CA GLY A 1015 30.43 25.43 -36.20
C GLY A 1015 29.55 26.60 -35.74
N ASN A 1016 28.93 27.35 -36.66
CA ASN A 1016 27.93 28.40 -36.38
C ASN A 1016 28.37 29.40 -35.29
N ALA A 1017 27.56 29.62 -34.23
CA ALA A 1017 27.87 30.57 -33.16
C ALA A 1017 29.14 30.20 -32.38
N ARG A 1018 29.54 28.91 -32.37
CA ARG A 1018 30.85 28.48 -31.82
C ARG A 1018 31.98 29.00 -32.70
N GLY A 1019 31.83 28.95 -34.03
CA GLY A 1019 32.74 29.57 -34.99
C GLY A 1019 32.88 31.08 -34.79
N ILE A 1020 31.75 31.78 -34.59
CA ILE A 1020 31.75 33.23 -34.29
C ILE A 1020 32.45 33.55 -32.99
N ARG A 1021 32.26 32.74 -31.94
CA ARG A 1021 33.01 32.88 -30.68
C ARG A 1021 34.51 32.76 -30.91
N ASN A 1022 34.96 31.79 -31.70
CA ASN A 1022 36.38 31.61 -32.02
C ASN A 1022 36.95 32.79 -32.80
N ILE A 1023 36.18 33.37 -33.73
CA ILE A 1023 36.55 34.60 -34.45
C ILE A 1023 36.68 35.75 -33.45
N LEU A 1024 35.69 35.96 -32.58
CA LEU A 1024 35.71 37.03 -31.58
C LEU A 1024 36.89 36.88 -30.60
N GLU A 1025 37.18 35.67 -30.13
CA GLU A 1025 38.34 35.39 -29.26
C GLU A 1025 39.66 35.71 -29.97
N THR A 1026 39.75 35.43 -31.26
CA THR A 1026 40.92 35.81 -32.08
C THR A 1026 41.06 37.33 -32.17
N ILE A 1027 39.96 38.05 -32.41
CA ILE A 1027 39.94 39.52 -32.47
C ILE A 1027 40.36 40.13 -31.14
N ILE A 1028 39.81 39.65 -30.02
CA ILE A 1028 40.14 40.15 -28.67
C ILE A 1028 41.60 39.86 -28.34
N ARG A 1029 42.12 38.68 -28.71
CA ARG A 1029 43.54 38.37 -28.53
C ARG A 1029 44.43 39.35 -29.32
N ASN A 1030 44.06 39.68 -30.55
CA ASN A 1030 44.80 40.65 -31.36
C ASN A 1030 44.73 42.06 -30.76
N GLN A 1031 43.56 42.48 -30.28
CA GLN A 1031 43.37 43.74 -29.55
C GLN A 1031 44.29 43.81 -28.31
N ASN A 1032 44.32 42.75 -27.50
CA ASN A 1032 45.19 42.67 -26.32
C ASN A 1032 46.67 42.78 -26.69
N ASN A 1033 47.09 42.10 -27.77
CA ASN A 1033 48.48 42.18 -28.25
C ASN A 1033 48.84 43.59 -28.75
N ARG A 1034 47.92 44.27 -29.45
CA ARG A 1034 48.10 45.66 -29.84
C ARG A 1034 48.25 46.58 -28.63
N ILE A 1035 47.31 46.51 -27.69
CA ILE A 1035 47.33 47.33 -26.47
C ILE A 1035 48.64 47.10 -25.71
N ALA A 1036 49.07 45.84 -25.55
CA ALA A 1036 50.33 45.50 -24.90
C ALA A 1036 51.55 46.12 -25.61
N LYS A 1037 51.57 46.11 -26.95
CA LYS A 1037 52.64 46.74 -27.74
C LYS A 1037 52.65 48.27 -27.60
N GLU A 1038 51.48 48.90 -27.63
CA GLU A 1038 51.35 50.37 -27.47
C GLU A 1038 51.74 50.83 -26.06
N LEU A 1039 51.44 50.03 -25.04
CA LEU A 1039 51.94 50.23 -23.68
C LEU A 1039 53.47 50.10 -23.59
N ALA A 1040 54.06 49.11 -24.27
CA ALA A 1040 55.51 48.92 -24.31
C ALA A 1040 56.25 50.05 -25.06
N GLU A 1041 55.61 50.64 -26.08
CA GLU A 1041 56.11 51.80 -26.83
C GLU A 1041 55.90 53.14 -26.08
N GLY A 1042 55.33 53.12 -24.87
CA GLY A 1042 55.14 54.30 -24.03
C GLY A 1042 54.00 55.22 -24.46
N LYS A 1043 53.06 54.76 -25.28
CA LYS A 1043 51.88 55.55 -25.66
C LYS A 1043 50.92 55.72 -24.48
N LYS A 1044 50.34 56.91 -24.33
CA LYS A 1044 49.23 57.15 -23.39
C LYS A 1044 47.92 56.64 -23.98
N LEU A 1045 47.41 55.54 -23.45
CA LEU A 1045 46.12 54.95 -23.84
C LEU A 1045 44.97 55.52 -22.99
N CYS A 1046 43.81 55.67 -23.61
CA CYS A 1046 42.56 56.12 -23.00
C CYS A 1046 41.55 54.95 -22.88
N THR A 1047 40.46 55.15 -22.14
CA THR A 1047 39.46 54.10 -21.88
C THR A 1047 38.88 53.48 -23.16
N SER A 1048 38.73 54.27 -24.24
CA SER A 1048 38.23 53.76 -25.52
C SER A 1048 39.19 52.77 -26.20
N ASP A 1049 40.50 52.82 -25.90
CA ASP A 1049 41.48 51.89 -26.50
C ASP A 1049 41.27 50.44 -25.98
N PHE A 1050 40.79 50.31 -24.74
CA PHE A 1050 40.48 49.02 -24.10
C PHE A 1050 39.10 48.50 -24.46
N THR A 1051 38.16 49.39 -24.77
CA THR A 1051 36.76 49.01 -25.03
C THR A 1051 36.38 48.99 -26.50
N THR A 1052 37.23 49.49 -27.41
CA THR A 1052 36.92 49.57 -28.85
C THR A 1052 37.82 48.67 -29.69
N ILE A 1053 37.21 47.78 -30.45
CA ILE A 1053 37.85 46.94 -31.46
C ILE A 1053 38.10 47.78 -32.72
N LEU A 1054 39.33 47.77 -33.22
CA LEU A 1054 39.75 48.49 -34.41
C LEU A 1054 39.90 47.56 -35.62
N HIS A 1055 39.91 48.17 -36.81
CA HIS A 1055 40.07 47.46 -38.09
C HIS A 1055 41.31 46.55 -38.17
N GLN A 1056 42.40 46.93 -37.48
CA GLN A 1056 43.63 46.15 -37.41
C GLN A 1056 43.56 44.94 -36.46
N ASP A 1057 42.58 44.89 -35.55
CA ASP A 1057 42.43 43.78 -34.61
C ASP A 1057 41.80 42.54 -35.29
N VAL A 1058 41.17 42.72 -36.47
CA VAL A 1058 40.52 41.64 -37.24
C VAL A 1058 41.52 40.80 -38.06
N PHE A 1059 42.69 41.35 -38.44
CA PHE A 1059 43.72 40.64 -39.20
C PHE A 1059 45.10 40.80 -38.55
N VAL A 1060 45.85 39.70 -38.47
CA VAL A 1060 47.30 39.78 -38.25
C VAL A 1060 47.92 40.24 -39.57
N GLN A 1061 48.54 41.43 -39.60
CA GLN A 1061 49.52 41.71 -40.64
C GLN A 1061 50.68 40.73 -40.42
N GLY A 1062 50.95 39.85 -41.39
CA GLY A 1062 52.19 39.09 -41.40
C GLY A 1062 53.37 40.06 -41.35
N GLY A 1063 54.13 39.96 -40.26
CA GLY A 1063 55.31 40.76 -39.95
C GLY A 1063 55.97 40.22 -38.70
#